data_AF-A0A2V8I8A5-F1
#
_entry.id   AF-A0A2V8I8A5-F1
#
_cell.length_a   1.000
_cell.length_b   1.000
_cell.length_c   1.000
_cell.angle_alpha   90.00
_cell.angle_beta   90.00
_cell.angle_gamma   90.00
#
_symmetry.space_group_name_H-M   'P 1'
#
loop_
_entity.id
_entity.type
_entity.pdbx_description
1 polymer ?
#
loop_
_entity_poly.entity_id
_entity_poly.type
_entity_poly.pdbx_seq_one_letter_code
_entity_poly.pdbx_strand_id
1 'polypeptide(L)'
;MDDVLADLDRRAELGGGEERLRRQRESGKLTARERIDLLFDPGTFEEIDKYVTHRCLDFGMAEQVIPGDGVVAGHGRIGGRLAYAFAQDFTVFGGSLSETNAAKIVKIMDLAMKMGAPVIGLNDSGGARIQEGVASLAGYADIFLRNTLASGVVPQISAIMGPCAGGAVYSPAITDFTIMVKRTSYMFVTGPDVIRTVTHEQVTKEELGGATAHNELSGVAHFAVENDQECILLIRELLSFMPGNNLDDAPRATTADPVERGDESLESVVPAAPNQPYDMLDVIHAVVDDRYFLEVHAHFAKNILVGFARLGGRSVGIVANQPAYLAGTLDIDASVKGARFVRFCDAFNIPLVTFEDVPGFLPGTVQEWGGIIRHGAKLLFAFAEATVPKLTVITRKAYGGAYCVMSSKHIRTDLNFAWPTAEIAVMGAEGAVNVLYKRELDAAADVNAARAARVAEYREKFANPFISAQRGFIDEVIRPHQTRAKLINGLATLETKRDKNPPKKHGNIPLHVRLADEAVHVGGNPPGESYLRIDRMIDAAKRTGADAVHPGYGFLAENEDFAAACRDAGLTFVGPTPEVIARMGSKTAARQAAMEAGVPVVPGTEEPLGVDVPDATIAGIAERVGYPIMIKAVAGGGGKGMRVVSSPEELSSAIRAARSEAQASFGDPAIYLERRILNPRHIEVQLLGDRHGTVIPFVERECSIQRRHQKVIEETPSPAVSRPLRLRITSDAAAIARSVGYTNAGTMEFLFDESGHFYFLEMNTRLQVEHPVTEMATGIDLVQWQIRIARGEKLTIDPDTALKPRGHAIECRIYAEDADAGFMPSPGHIAALRVPSGPGIRDDSGAEAGGDVPIFYDPMISKLIAWGDDRPQAIARMRRALAEYDVLGIKTTVPFFRWMLEQPDFIAGKFHTAYLDDILRSRAGAPFTTADDERVEVAVIAAAIAQLTRPPHQPYPPRPPQTASAWKARARTESLRD
;
A
#
# COMPACT_ATOMS: atom_id res chain seq x y z
N MET A 1 -15.50 -24.80 -53.07
CA MET A 1 -14.59 -24.44 -51.96
C MET A 1 -14.36 -22.94 -51.98
N ASP A 2 -14.03 -22.39 -53.15
CA ASP A 2 -13.87 -20.95 -53.37
C ASP A 2 -15.13 -20.14 -53.02
N ASP A 3 -16.34 -20.61 -53.39
CA ASP A 3 -17.60 -19.95 -53.01
C ASP A 3 -17.85 -19.95 -51.49
N VAL A 4 -17.39 -20.98 -50.77
CA VAL A 4 -17.54 -21.09 -49.30
C VAL A 4 -16.59 -20.13 -48.60
N LEU A 5 -15.36 -20.03 -49.09
CA LEU A 5 -14.37 -19.06 -48.60
C LEU A 5 -14.86 -17.63 -48.83
N ALA A 6 -15.32 -17.32 -50.04
CA ALA A 6 -15.84 -16.00 -50.38
C ALA A 6 -17.06 -15.61 -49.52
N ASP A 7 -17.96 -16.54 -49.21
CA ASP A 7 -19.09 -16.27 -48.31
C ASP A 7 -18.63 -16.04 -46.86
N LEU A 8 -17.71 -16.85 -46.33
CA LEU A 8 -17.18 -16.67 -44.97
C LEU A 8 -16.42 -15.36 -44.82
N ASP A 9 -15.62 -14.98 -45.81
CA ASP A 9 -14.92 -13.68 -45.84
C ASP A 9 -15.91 -12.54 -45.84
N ARG A 10 -16.90 -12.57 -46.74
CA ARG A 10 -17.96 -11.56 -46.81
C ARG A 10 -18.70 -11.44 -45.48
N ARG A 11 -19.03 -12.54 -44.82
CA ARG A 11 -19.73 -12.52 -43.51
C ARG A 11 -18.85 -11.98 -42.38
N ALA A 12 -17.57 -12.34 -42.34
CA ALA A 12 -16.62 -11.85 -41.34
C ALA A 12 -16.29 -10.35 -41.53
N GLU A 13 -16.31 -9.87 -42.78
CA GLU A 13 -16.05 -8.47 -43.11
C GLU A 13 -17.27 -7.57 -42.90
N LEU A 14 -18.47 -8.09 -43.13
CA LEU A 14 -19.72 -7.37 -42.86
C LEU A 14 -20.01 -7.18 -41.37
N GLY A 15 -19.40 -7.98 -40.49
CA GLY A 15 -19.57 -7.88 -39.04
C GLY A 15 -21.04 -7.93 -38.62
N GLY A 16 -21.53 -6.88 -37.95
CA GLY A 16 -22.94 -6.74 -37.54
C GLY A 16 -23.93 -6.41 -38.67
N GLY A 17 -23.46 -6.30 -39.91
CA GLY A 17 -24.26 -5.99 -41.11
C GLY A 17 -24.25 -4.51 -41.51
N GLU A 18 -24.61 -4.25 -42.77
CA GLU A 18 -24.56 -2.92 -43.42
C GLU A 18 -25.24 -1.81 -42.63
N GLU A 19 -26.41 -2.09 -42.06
CA GLU A 19 -27.17 -1.09 -41.28
C GLU A 19 -26.40 -0.65 -40.01
N ARG A 20 -25.74 -1.58 -39.31
CA ARG A 20 -24.96 -1.25 -38.12
C ARG A 20 -23.65 -0.54 -38.48
N LEU A 21 -23.02 -0.93 -39.59
CA LEU A 21 -21.85 -0.24 -40.14
C LEU A 21 -22.18 1.21 -40.52
N ARG A 22 -23.34 1.44 -41.16
CA ARG A 22 -23.82 2.78 -41.48
C ARG A 22 -24.03 3.62 -40.22
N ARG A 23 -24.71 3.08 -39.19
CA ARG A 23 -24.91 3.79 -37.91
C ARG A 23 -23.60 4.12 -37.19
N GLN A 24 -22.63 3.22 -37.23
CA GLN A 24 -21.29 3.47 -36.68
C GLN A 24 -20.67 4.70 -37.36
N ARG A 25 -20.68 4.76 -38.69
CA ARG A 25 -20.16 5.91 -39.46
C ARG A 25 -20.95 7.20 -39.22
N GLU A 26 -22.28 7.13 -39.18
CA GLU A 26 -23.16 8.27 -38.87
C GLU A 26 -22.92 8.83 -37.46
N SER A 27 -22.45 8.00 -36.53
CA SER A 27 -22.03 8.45 -35.18
C SER A 27 -20.65 9.11 -35.12
N GLY A 28 -19.99 9.30 -36.28
CA GLY A 28 -18.67 9.92 -36.39
C GLY A 28 -17.51 8.98 -36.04
N LYS A 29 -17.75 7.66 -36.00
CA LYS A 29 -16.75 6.64 -35.67
C LYS A 29 -16.41 5.81 -36.92
N LEU A 30 -15.13 5.45 -37.06
CA LEU A 30 -14.72 4.43 -38.02
C LEU A 30 -15.10 3.02 -37.53
N THR A 31 -15.15 2.09 -38.46
CA THR A 31 -15.31 0.65 -38.18
C THR A 31 -13.97 0.05 -37.71
N ALA A 32 -14.02 -1.14 -37.08
CA ALA A 32 -12.80 -1.82 -36.62
C ALA A 32 -11.79 -2.05 -37.75
N ARG A 33 -12.26 -2.44 -38.95
CA ARG A 33 -11.39 -2.69 -40.11
C ARG A 33 -10.83 -1.41 -40.71
N GLU A 34 -11.63 -0.36 -40.86
CA GLU A 34 -11.13 0.96 -41.31
C GLU A 34 -10.04 1.50 -40.37
N ARG A 35 -10.15 1.28 -39.06
CA ARG A 35 -9.11 1.66 -38.09
C ARG A 35 -7.82 0.85 -38.26
N ILE A 36 -7.93 -0.46 -38.51
CA ILE A 36 -6.79 -1.35 -38.80
C ILE A 36 -6.09 -0.95 -40.09
N ASP A 37 -6.84 -0.66 -41.15
CA ASP A 37 -6.32 -0.26 -42.46
C ASP A 37 -5.56 1.07 -42.39
N LEU A 38 -6.00 1.99 -41.51
CA LEU A 38 -5.28 3.25 -41.25
C LEU A 38 -4.04 3.05 -40.36
N LEU A 39 -4.08 2.09 -39.44
CA LEU A 39 -3.01 1.85 -38.47
C LEU A 39 -1.78 1.25 -39.14
N PHE A 40 -1.96 0.23 -39.98
CA PHE A 40 -0.87 -0.49 -40.61
C PHE A 40 -0.48 0.11 -41.97
N ASP A 41 0.76 -0.13 -42.37
CA ASP A 41 1.26 0.23 -43.68
C ASP A 41 0.46 -0.54 -44.75
N PRO A 42 0.12 0.09 -45.91
CA PRO A 42 -0.79 -0.50 -46.88
C PRO A 42 -0.37 -1.91 -47.33
N GLY A 43 -1.32 -2.86 -47.25
CA GLY A 43 -1.13 -4.24 -47.69
C GLY A 43 -0.26 -5.11 -46.76
N THR A 44 -0.03 -4.69 -45.52
CA THR A 44 0.83 -5.44 -44.57
C THR A 44 0.07 -6.16 -43.45
N PHE A 45 -1.22 -5.86 -43.25
CA PHE A 45 -2.00 -6.48 -42.19
C PHE A 45 -2.40 -7.91 -42.55
N GLU A 46 -2.06 -8.85 -41.66
CA GLU A 46 -2.41 -10.25 -41.73
C GLU A 46 -3.37 -10.59 -40.58
N GLU A 47 -4.62 -10.88 -40.91
CA GLU A 47 -5.66 -11.18 -39.93
C GLU A 47 -5.52 -12.63 -39.43
N ILE A 48 -5.57 -12.80 -38.11
CA ILE A 48 -5.55 -14.09 -37.45
C ILE A 48 -6.96 -14.39 -36.92
N ASP A 49 -7.37 -15.65 -36.94
CA ASP A 49 -8.63 -16.10 -36.35
C ASP A 49 -9.88 -15.36 -36.91
N LYS A 50 -9.87 -15.03 -38.22
CA LYS A 50 -10.97 -14.30 -38.90
C LYS A 50 -12.33 -15.00 -38.77
N TYR A 51 -12.35 -16.34 -38.77
CA TYR A 51 -13.60 -17.12 -38.77
C TYR A 51 -14.02 -17.68 -37.41
N VAL A 52 -13.34 -17.32 -36.32
CA VAL A 52 -13.65 -17.89 -35.01
C VAL A 52 -15.00 -17.33 -34.51
N THR A 53 -15.81 -18.17 -33.85
CA THR A 53 -17.15 -17.83 -33.37
C THR A 53 -17.31 -18.12 -31.87
N HIS A 54 -18.27 -17.47 -31.20
CA HIS A 54 -18.62 -17.82 -29.83
C HIS A 54 -19.17 -19.26 -29.77
N ARG A 55 -19.10 -19.86 -28.58
CA ARG A 55 -19.63 -21.20 -28.27
C ARG A 55 -20.86 -21.17 -27.36
N CYS A 56 -21.31 -19.97 -26.98
CA CYS A 56 -22.47 -19.77 -26.13
C CYS A 56 -23.78 -20.27 -26.77
N LEU A 57 -24.53 -21.07 -26.02
CA LEU A 57 -25.85 -21.58 -26.41
C LEU A 57 -27.00 -20.88 -25.67
N ASP A 58 -26.68 -20.12 -24.62
CA ASP A 58 -27.67 -19.48 -23.75
C ASP A 58 -28.25 -18.20 -24.36
N PHE A 59 -29.40 -17.78 -23.83
CA PHE A 59 -30.05 -16.50 -24.17
C PHE A 59 -30.26 -16.23 -25.68
N GLY A 60 -30.41 -17.29 -26.48
CA GLY A 60 -30.61 -17.19 -27.94
C GLY A 60 -29.32 -16.95 -28.75
N MET A 61 -28.15 -17.01 -28.12
CA MET A 61 -26.86 -16.79 -28.81
C MET A 61 -26.61 -17.82 -29.92
N ALA A 62 -27.11 -19.06 -29.79
CA ALA A 62 -26.96 -20.11 -30.80
C ALA A 62 -27.51 -19.73 -32.19
N GLU A 63 -28.46 -18.79 -32.27
CA GLU A 63 -29.08 -18.35 -33.52
C GLU A 63 -28.31 -17.20 -34.19
N GLN A 64 -27.37 -16.56 -33.48
CA GLN A 64 -26.67 -15.35 -33.92
C GLN A 64 -25.16 -15.59 -33.99
N VAL A 65 -24.71 -16.44 -34.92
CA VAL A 65 -23.29 -16.78 -35.05
C VAL A 65 -22.59 -15.90 -36.08
N ILE A 66 -21.80 -14.94 -35.58
CA ILE A 66 -21.04 -13.98 -36.41
C ILE A 66 -19.54 -14.35 -36.39
N PRO A 67 -18.92 -14.65 -37.55
CA PRO A 67 -17.48 -14.90 -37.64
C PRO A 67 -16.64 -13.72 -37.14
N GLY A 68 -15.55 -14.03 -36.43
CA GLY A 68 -14.67 -13.06 -35.77
C GLY A 68 -15.08 -12.71 -34.34
N ASP A 69 -16.34 -12.99 -33.96
CA ASP A 69 -16.90 -12.77 -32.62
C ASP A 69 -16.68 -11.35 -32.04
N GLY A 70 -16.70 -10.35 -32.92
CA GLY A 70 -16.61 -8.93 -32.55
C GLY A 70 -15.21 -8.40 -32.27
N VAL A 71 -14.15 -9.09 -32.72
CA VAL A 71 -12.78 -8.54 -32.71
C VAL A 71 -12.00 -8.92 -33.96
N VAL A 72 -11.42 -7.92 -34.61
CA VAL A 72 -10.43 -8.08 -35.69
C VAL A 72 -9.05 -8.05 -35.04
N ALA A 73 -8.19 -9.03 -35.30
CA ALA A 73 -6.91 -9.12 -34.61
C ALA A 73 -5.84 -9.76 -35.48
N GLY A 74 -4.59 -9.30 -35.40
CA GLY A 74 -3.54 -9.73 -36.30
C GLY A 74 -2.24 -8.95 -36.11
N HIS A 75 -1.40 -8.97 -37.14
CA HIS A 75 -0.14 -8.23 -37.17
C HIS A 75 0.10 -7.56 -38.52
N GLY A 76 0.96 -6.55 -38.55
CA GLY A 76 1.37 -5.88 -39.77
C GLY A 76 2.60 -5.02 -39.54
N ARG A 77 2.85 -4.05 -40.42
CA ARG A 77 3.95 -3.09 -40.26
C ARG A 77 3.44 -1.69 -39.96
N ILE A 78 4.12 -0.98 -39.06
CA ILE A 78 3.91 0.44 -38.79
C ILE A 78 5.25 1.14 -38.97
N GLY A 79 5.37 1.96 -40.02
CA GLY A 79 6.66 2.57 -40.36
C GLY A 79 7.73 1.51 -40.66
N GLY A 80 7.34 0.41 -41.32
CA GLY A 80 8.20 -0.73 -41.64
C GLY A 80 8.48 -1.69 -40.48
N ARG A 81 8.04 -1.41 -39.24
CA ARG A 81 8.31 -2.23 -38.06
C ARG A 81 7.13 -3.13 -37.71
N LEU A 82 7.41 -4.37 -37.28
CA LEU A 82 6.37 -5.32 -36.87
C LEU A 82 5.60 -4.77 -35.66
N ALA A 83 4.27 -4.84 -35.73
CA ALA A 83 3.38 -4.54 -34.60
C ALA A 83 2.15 -5.46 -34.65
N TYR A 84 1.57 -5.69 -33.47
CA TYR A 84 0.35 -6.47 -33.30
C TYR A 84 -0.80 -5.55 -32.90
N ALA A 85 -2.01 -5.86 -33.36
CA ALA A 85 -3.17 -5.09 -32.95
C ALA A 85 -4.43 -5.95 -32.84
N PHE A 86 -5.36 -5.48 -32.01
CA PHE A 86 -6.73 -5.95 -31.99
C PHE A 86 -7.68 -4.75 -32.00
N ALA A 87 -8.80 -4.87 -32.72
CA ALA A 87 -9.82 -3.84 -32.87
C ALA A 87 -11.19 -4.44 -32.59
N GLN A 88 -11.87 -3.90 -31.58
CA GLN A 88 -13.21 -4.35 -31.20
C GLN A 88 -14.25 -3.79 -32.18
N ASP A 89 -15.14 -4.65 -32.65
CA ASP A 89 -16.21 -4.29 -33.56
C ASP A 89 -17.51 -4.08 -32.81
N PHE A 90 -17.85 -2.81 -32.56
CA PHE A 90 -19.07 -2.42 -31.85
C PHE A 90 -20.35 -2.86 -32.56
N THR A 91 -20.31 -3.12 -33.88
CA THR A 91 -21.48 -3.59 -34.62
C THR A 91 -21.88 -5.02 -34.24
N VAL A 92 -20.95 -5.81 -33.69
CA VAL A 92 -21.15 -7.19 -33.26
C VAL A 92 -21.37 -7.22 -31.75
N PHE A 93 -22.62 -7.46 -31.33
CA PHE A 93 -23.04 -7.51 -29.91
C PHE A 93 -22.57 -6.31 -29.05
N GLY A 94 -22.51 -5.10 -29.63
CA GLY A 94 -22.03 -3.91 -28.92
C GLY A 94 -20.54 -4.00 -28.55
N GLY A 95 -19.75 -4.79 -29.28
CA GLY A 95 -18.35 -5.06 -28.99
C GLY A 95 -18.12 -5.81 -27.68
N SER A 96 -19.16 -6.44 -27.12
CA SER A 96 -19.08 -7.10 -25.81
C SER A 96 -18.09 -8.28 -25.83
N LEU A 97 -17.27 -8.35 -24.78
CA LEU A 97 -16.21 -9.35 -24.64
C LEU A 97 -16.79 -10.73 -24.26
N SER A 98 -16.66 -11.70 -25.16
CA SER A 98 -16.91 -13.13 -24.91
C SER A 98 -15.63 -13.89 -24.54
N GLU A 99 -15.80 -15.16 -24.17
CA GLU A 99 -14.69 -16.11 -23.99
C GLU A 99 -13.80 -16.18 -25.24
N THR A 100 -14.41 -16.35 -26.42
CA THR A 100 -13.67 -16.52 -27.68
C THR A 100 -12.99 -15.22 -28.12
N ASN A 101 -13.67 -14.08 -27.98
CA ASN A 101 -13.10 -12.76 -28.27
C ASN A 101 -11.86 -12.51 -27.38
N ALA A 102 -11.97 -12.80 -26.09
CA ALA A 102 -10.85 -12.70 -25.17
C ALA A 102 -9.70 -13.64 -25.54
N ALA A 103 -9.97 -14.90 -25.87
CA ALA A 103 -8.96 -15.86 -26.30
C ALA A 103 -8.19 -15.39 -27.56
N LYS A 104 -8.87 -14.72 -28.49
CA LYS A 104 -8.25 -14.12 -29.67
C LYS A 104 -7.33 -12.95 -29.31
N ILE A 105 -7.75 -12.06 -28.41
CA ILE A 105 -6.90 -10.96 -27.89
C ILE A 105 -5.67 -11.53 -27.16
N VAL A 106 -5.87 -12.50 -26.27
CA VAL A 106 -4.81 -13.19 -25.54
C VAL A 106 -3.77 -13.79 -26.49
N LYS A 107 -4.21 -14.47 -27.56
CA LYS A 107 -3.32 -15.03 -28.58
C LYS A 107 -2.45 -13.94 -29.23
N ILE A 108 -3.03 -12.79 -29.57
CA ILE A 108 -2.29 -11.68 -30.17
C ILE A 108 -1.27 -11.09 -29.20
N MET A 109 -1.62 -10.94 -27.91
CA MET A 109 -0.68 -10.47 -26.89
C MET A 109 0.46 -11.46 -26.65
N ASP A 110 0.16 -12.76 -26.60
CA ASP A 110 1.16 -13.82 -26.44
C ASP A 110 2.12 -13.84 -27.66
N LEU A 111 1.62 -13.63 -28.87
CA LEU A 111 2.44 -13.49 -30.08
C LEU A 111 3.30 -12.21 -30.06
N ALA A 112 2.74 -11.08 -29.65
CA ALA A 112 3.47 -9.82 -29.53
C ALA A 112 4.65 -9.93 -28.56
N MET A 113 4.41 -10.51 -27.38
CA MET A 113 5.48 -10.80 -26.41
C MET A 113 6.52 -11.77 -26.96
N LYS A 114 6.07 -12.86 -27.62
CA LYS A 114 6.97 -13.85 -28.20
C LYS A 114 7.89 -13.27 -29.29
N MET A 115 7.38 -12.32 -30.07
CA MET A 115 8.12 -11.69 -31.16
C MET A 115 8.87 -10.42 -30.73
N GLY A 116 8.68 -9.93 -29.50
CA GLY A 116 9.26 -8.68 -29.03
C GLY A 116 8.76 -7.48 -29.82
N ALA A 117 7.45 -7.40 -30.08
CA ALA A 117 6.83 -6.34 -30.87
C ALA A 117 5.72 -5.62 -30.09
N PRO A 118 5.46 -4.32 -30.36
CA PRO A 118 4.41 -3.57 -29.69
C PRO A 118 3.02 -4.17 -29.93
N VAL A 119 2.11 -3.96 -28.98
CA VAL A 119 0.69 -4.35 -29.09
C VAL A 119 -0.24 -3.15 -28.91
N ILE A 120 -1.19 -3.00 -29.83
CA ILE A 120 -2.15 -1.90 -29.88
C ILE A 120 -3.57 -2.44 -29.72
N GLY A 121 -4.28 -1.97 -28.68
CA GLY A 121 -5.70 -2.26 -28.48
C GLY A 121 -6.58 -1.10 -28.93
N LEU A 122 -7.45 -1.33 -29.91
CA LEU A 122 -8.45 -0.35 -30.39
C LEU A 122 -9.82 -0.72 -29.81
N ASN A 123 -10.20 -0.04 -28.73
CA ASN A 123 -11.33 -0.38 -27.88
C ASN A 123 -12.62 0.36 -28.26
N ASP A 124 -13.71 -0.38 -28.44
CA ASP A 124 -15.08 0.09 -28.70
C ASP A 124 -16.04 -1.01 -28.22
N SER A 125 -16.25 -1.10 -26.90
CA SER A 125 -16.91 -2.22 -26.23
C SER A 125 -17.82 -1.80 -25.09
N GLY A 126 -19.05 -2.33 -25.09
CA GLY A 126 -20.00 -2.19 -24.00
C GLY A 126 -19.63 -2.91 -22.69
N GLY A 127 -18.52 -3.66 -22.64
CA GLY A 127 -18.09 -4.41 -21.46
C GLY A 127 -18.20 -5.93 -21.63
N ALA A 128 -18.43 -6.65 -20.52
CA ALA A 128 -18.57 -8.10 -20.54
C ALA A 128 -19.83 -8.53 -21.30
N ARG A 129 -19.76 -9.61 -22.08
CA ARG A 129 -20.95 -10.22 -22.67
C ARG A 129 -21.76 -10.93 -21.59
N ILE A 130 -22.81 -10.26 -21.12
CA ILE A 130 -23.65 -10.72 -20.00
C ILE A 130 -24.19 -12.14 -20.24
N GLN A 131 -24.52 -12.46 -21.49
CA GLN A 131 -25.03 -13.76 -21.92
C GLN A 131 -24.05 -14.92 -21.68
N GLU A 132 -22.75 -14.65 -21.59
CA GLU A 132 -21.70 -15.65 -21.31
C GLU A 132 -21.27 -15.68 -19.83
N GLY A 133 -21.80 -14.77 -19.01
CA GLY A 133 -21.60 -14.75 -17.57
C GLY A 133 -20.12 -14.77 -17.15
N VAL A 134 -19.76 -15.74 -16.32
CA VAL A 134 -18.41 -15.86 -15.73
C VAL A 134 -17.32 -16.12 -16.78
N ALA A 135 -17.66 -16.70 -17.94
CA ALA A 135 -16.68 -16.97 -18.99
C ALA A 135 -16.10 -15.66 -19.56
N SER A 136 -16.93 -14.62 -19.72
CA SER A 136 -16.46 -13.28 -20.08
C SER A 136 -15.56 -12.66 -19.01
N LEU A 137 -15.83 -12.91 -17.72
CA LEU A 137 -14.98 -12.43 -16.62
C LEU A 137 -13.63 -13.14 -16.58
N ALA A 138 -13.60 -14.44 -16.85
CA ALA A 138 -12.36 -15.20 -17.01
C ALA A 138 -11.52 -14.65 -18.18
N GLY A 139 -12.18 -14.37 -19.32
CA GLY A 139 -11.53 -13.73 -20.46
C GLY A 139 -10.89 -12.38 -20.14
N TYR A 140 -11.54 -11.54 -19.34
CA TYR A 140 -10.94 -10.30 -18.83
C TYR A 140 -9.69 -10.57 -17.99
N ALA A 141 -9.79 -11.48 -17.02
CA ALA A 141 -8.67 -11.81 -16.14
C ALA A 141 -7.45 -12.32 -16.94
N ASP A 142 -7.68 -13.13 -17.98
CA ASP A 142 -6.62 -13.61 -18.87
C ASP A 142 -5.93 -12.47 -19.62
N ILE A 143 -6.68 -11.48 -20.12
CA ILE A 143 -6.13 -10.27 -20.75
C ILE A 143 -5.31 -9.46 -19.73
N PHE A 144 -5.83 -9.25 -18.51
CA PHE A 144 -5.13 -8.49 -17.48
C PHE A 144 -3.79 -9.12 -17.09
N LEU A 145 -3.75 -10.45 -17.01
CA LEU A 145 -2.52 -11.19 -16.79
C LEU A 145 -1.51 -10.92 -17.92
N ARG A 146 -1.94 -10.98 -19.18
CA ARG A 146 -1.04 -10.69 -20.33
C ARG A 146 -0.56 -9.25 -20.32
N ASN A 147 -1.41 -8.27 -19.99
CA ASN A 147 -0.98 -6.88 -19.88
C ASN A 147 0.13 -6.73 -18.83
N THR A 148 -0.05 -7.38 -17.68
CA THR A 148 0.90 -7.35 -16.57
C THR A 148 2.23 -8.00 -16.95
N LEU A 149 2.19 -9.16 -17.62
CA LEU A 149 3.39 -9.86 -18.09
C LEU A 149 4.14 -9.11 -19.21
N ALA A 150 3.40 -8.39 -20.06
CA ALA A 150 3.97 -7.57 -21.13
C ALA A 150 4.50 -6.20 -20.64
N SER A 151 4.14 -5.77 -19.42
CA SER A 151 4.51 -4.47 -18.86
C SER A 151 6.03 -4.33 -18.74
N GLY A 152 6.59 -3.31 -19.40
CA GLY A 152 8.04 -3.10 -19.48
C GLY A 152 8.79 -4.15 -20.31
N VAL A 153 8.10 -4.97 -21.11
CA VAL A 153 8.68 -5.94 -22.04
C VAL A 153 8.45 -5.52 -23.49
N VAL A 154 7.20 -5.26 -23.86
CA VAL A 154 6.82 -4.68 -25.17
C VAL A 154 5.92 -3.46 -24.94
N PRO A 155 6.01 -2.38 -25.74
CA PRO A 155 5.12 -1.24 -25.58
C PRO A 155 3.66 -1.63 -25.82
N GLN A 156 2.77 -1.17 -24.93
CA GLN A 156 1.34 -1.41 -24.97
C GLN A 156 0.57 -0.10 -25.07
N ILE A 157 -0.21 0.07 -26.14
CA ILE A 157 -1.01 1.29 -26.36
C ILE A 157 -2.49 0.93 -26.44
N SER A 158 -3.32 1.67 -25.72
CA SER A 158 -4.77 1.54 -25.75
C SER A 158 -5.41 2.79 -26.36
N ALA A 159 -6.22 2.60 -27.39
CA ALA A 159 -7.01 3.65 -28.02
C ALA A 159 -8.49 3.42 -27.70
N ILE A 160 -9.11 4.36 -26.99
CA ILE A 160 -10.53 4.31 -26.64
C ILE A 160 -11.28 5.11 -27.68
N MET A 161 -11.95 4.39 -28.58
CA MET A 161 -12.58 4.94 -29.78
C MET A 161 -14.10 4.69 -29.75
N GLY A 162 -14.64 4.50 -28.55
CA GLY A 162 -16.02 4.17 -28.28
C GLY A 162 -16.29 3.97 -26.79
N PRO A 163 -17.43 3.35 -26.42
CA PRO A 163 -17.68 2.94 -25.05
C PRO A 163 -16.60 2.00 -24.51
N CYS A 164 -16.27 2.13 -23.23
CA CYS A 164 -15.45 1.18 -22.49
C CYS A 164 -15.94 1.16 -21.03
N ALA A 165 -16.76 0.17 -20.68
CA ALA A 165 -17.47 0.17 -19.40
C ALA A 165 -17.20 -1.09 -18.56
N GLY A 166 -17.28 -0.94 -17.24
CA GLY A 166 -17.14 -2.06 -16.30
C GLY A 166 -15.72 -2.63 -16.31
N GLY A 167 -15.58 -3.95 -16.44
CA GLY A 167 -14.28 -4.62 -16.45
C GLY A 167 -13.36 -4.21 -17.60
N ALA A 168 -13.92 -3.70 -18.72
CA ALA A 168 -13.13 -3.32 -19.90
C ALA A 168 -12.08 -2.24 -19.61
N VAL A 169 -12.32 -1.39 -18.62
CA VAL A 169 -11.45 -0.24 -18.31
C VAL A 169 -10.12 -0.63 -17.67
N TYR A 170 -10.03 -1.82 -17.08
CA TYR A 170 -8.83 -2.21 -16.36
C TYR A 170 -7.66 -2.55 -17.28
N SER A 171 -7.92 -3.10 -18.48
CA SER A 171 -6.85 -3.40 -19.44
C SER A 171 -6.15 -2.10 -19.91
N PRO A 172 -6.86 -1.05 -20.40
CA PRO A 172 -6.24 0.24 -20.70
C PRO A 172 -5.57 0.93 -19.51
N ALA A 173 -6.06 0.72 -18.28
CA ALA A 173 -5.44 1.35 -17.10
C ALA A 173 -4.01 0.85 -16.82
N ILE A 174 -3.72 -0.40 -17.22
CA ILE A 174 -2.45 -1.09 -17.00
C ILE A 174 -1.59 -1.25 -18.26
N THR A 175 -1.99 -0.65 -19.40
CA THR A 175 -1.10 -0.41 -20.55
C THR A 175 -0.28 0.87 -20.36
N ASP A 176 0.66 1.14 -21.26
CA ASP A 176 1.61 2.25 -21.08
C ASP A 176 0.97 3.60 -21.40
N PHE A 177 0.22 3.70 -22.50
CA PHE A 177 -0.47 4.91 -22.94
C PHE A 177 -1.92 4.64 -23.34
N THR A 178 -2.80 5.54 -22.88
CA THR A 178 -4.23 5.54 -23.19
C THR A 178 -4.59 6.81 -23.95
N ILE A 179 -5.09 6.66 -25.17
CA ILE A 179 -5.53 7.74 -26.06
C ILE A 179 -7.06 7.68 -26.15
N MET A 180 -7.75 8.80 -25.93
CA MET A 180 -9.22 8.85 -25.99
C MET A 180 -9.72 9.79 -27.08
N VAL A 181 -10.73 9.36 -27.84
CA VAL A 181 -11.38 10.20 -28.86
C VAL A 181 -12.52 11.00 -28.24
N LYS A 182 -12.48 12.33 -28.37
CA LYS A 182 -13.46 13.23 -27.76
C LYS A 182 -14.86 13.00 -28.31
N ARG A 183 -15.88 13.12 -27.46
CA ARG A 183 -17.32 13.02 -27.78
C ARG A 183 -17.83 11.63 -28.20
N THR A 184 -16.97 10.77 -28.72
CA THR A 184 -17.34 9.43 -29.20
C THR A 184 -16.92 8.31 -28.24
N SER A 185 -16.03 8.60 -27.30
CA SER A 185 -15.48 7.62 -26.35
C SER A 185 -15.72 8.00 -24.89
N TYR A 186 -15.82 7.00 -24.02
CA TYR A 186 -15.90 7.18 -22.57
C TYR A 186 -15.43 5.93 -21.81
N MET A 187 -14.89 6.13 -20.60
CA MET A 187 -14.46 5.08 -19.69
C MET A 187 -15.08 5.24 -18.30
N PHE A 188 -15.61 4.17 -17.72
CA PHE A 188 -15.97 4.14 -16.29
C PHE A 188 -16.15 2.72 -15.78
N VAL A 189 -15.81 2.50 -14.50
CA VAL A 189 -16.07 1.23 -13.81
C VAL A 189 -17.58 1.06 -13.59
N THR A 190 -18.27 2.13 -13.19
CA THR A 190 -19.70 2.12 -12.88
C THR A 190 -20.40 3.19 -13.70
N GLY A 191 -21.46 2.81 -14.40
CA GLY A 191 -22.19 3.73 -15.28
C GLY A 191 -23.06 4.74 -14.52
N PRO A 192 -23.42 5.88 -15.17
CA PRO A 192 -24.21 6.94 -14.54
C PRO A 192 -25.54 6.48 -13.93
N ASP A 193 -26.21 5.50 -14.53
CA ASP A 193 -27.48 4.98 -14.04
C ASP A 193 -27.36 4.31 -12.68
N VAL A 194 -26.25 3.59 -12.45
CA VAL A 194 -25.97 2.94 -11.17
C VAL A 194 -25.55 3.98 -10.13
N ILE A 195 -24.70 4.94 -10.51
CA ILE A 195 -24.30 6.06 -9.63
C ILE A 195 -25.53 6.81 -9.13
N ARG A 196 -26.43 7.18 -10.03
CA ARG A 196 -27.69 7.87 -9.70
C ARG A 196 -28.58 7.06 -8.75
N THR A 197 -28.62 5.74 -8.92
CA THR A 197 -29.45 4.86 -8.08
C THR A 197 -28.86 4.72 -6.67
N VAL A 198 -27.53 4.67 -6.54
CA VAL A 198 -26.84 4.40 -5.27
C VAL A 198 -26.52 5.67 -4.48
N THR A 199 -26.09 6.72 -5.16
CA THR A 199 -25.56 7.96 -4.56
C THR A 199 -26.47 9.17 -4.75
N HIS A 200 -27.49 9.05 -5.61
CA HIS A 200 -28.35 10.14 -6.06
C HIS A 200 -27.64 11.25 -6.85
N GLU A 201 -26.36 11.08 -7.17
CA GLU A 201 -25.62 11.99 -8.04
C GLU A 201 -26.10 11.87 -9.50
N GLN A 202 -26.31 13.01 -10.15
CA GLN A 202 -26.68 13.07 -11.57
C GLN A 202 -25.48 13.60 -12.36
N VAL A 203 -24.95 12.74 -13.23
CA VAL A 203 -23.79 13.06 -14.07
C VAL A 203 -24.00 12.43 -15.46
N THR A 204 -23.60 13.12 -16.51
CA THR A 204 -23.64 12.57 -17.87
C THR A 204 -22.47 11.61 -18.12
N LYS A 205 -22.51 10.82 -19.20
CA LYS A 205 -21.37 9.95 -19.57
C LYS A 205 -20.10 10.75 -19.89
N GLU A 206 -20.26 11.91 -20.52
CA GLU A 206 -19.13 12.78 -20.90
C GLU A 206 -18.49 13.42 -19.66
N GLU A 207 -19.30 13.91 -18.72
CA GLU A 207 -18.81 14.48 -17.46
C GLU A 207 -18.16 13.43 -16.55
N LEU A 208 -18.72 12.22 -16.51
CA LEU A 208 -18.22 11.14 -15.66
C LEU A 208 -16.89 10.56 -16.16
N GLY A 209 -16.78 10.34 -17.47
CA GLY A 209 -15.72 9.52 -18.03
C GLY A 209 -15.38 9.81 -19.49
N GLY A 210 -15.73 11.01 -19.98
CA GLY A 210 -15.34 11.46 -21.32
C GLY A 210 -13.83 11.69 -21.44
N ALA A 211 -13.36 11.85 -22.67
CA ALA A 211 -11.93 12.03 -22.96
C ALA A 211 -11.30 13.21 -22.20
N THR A 212 -12.02 14.33 -22.08
CA THR A 212 -11.56 15.53 -21.36
C THR A 212 -11.46 15.27 -19.86
N ALA A 213 -12.48 14.64 -19.24
CA ALA A 213 -12.47 14.34 -17.81
C ALA A 213 -11.25 13.49 -17.42
N HIS A 214 -10.89 12.48 -18.23
CA HIS A 214 -9.74 11.63 -17.96
C HIS A 214 -8.38 12.25 -18.27
N ASN A 215 -8.31 13.28 -19.14
CA ASN A 215 -7.09 14.00 -19.47
C ASN A 215 -6.86 15.24 -18.59
N GLU A 216 -7.88 15.79 -17.94
CA GLU A 216 -7.78 17.00 -17.11
C GLU A 216 -7.88 16.71 -15.62
N LEU A 217 -8.79 15.80 -15.22
CA LEU A 217 -9.12 15.59 -13.80
C LEU A 217 -8.52 14.30 -13.25
N SER A 218 -8.78 13.16 -13.88
CA SER A 218 -8.41 11.86 -13.29
C SER A 218 -6.98 11.39 -13.62
N GLY A 219 -6.35 11.95 -14.67
CA GLY A 219 -5.04 11.52 -15.16
C GLY A 219 -4.98 10.06 -15.65
N VAL A 220 -6.11 9.50 -16.09
CA VAL A 220 -6.19 8.10 -16.59
C VAL A 220 -5.78 8.04 -18.06
N ALA A 221 -6.13 9.06 -18.83
CA ALA A 221 -5.84 9.14 -20.26
C ALA A 221 -4.71 10.13 -20.51
N HIS A 222 -3.80 9.74 -21.41
CA HIS A 222 -2.56 10.43 -21.71
C HIS A 222 -2.71 11.44 -22.84
N PHE A 223 -3.68 11.20 -23.74
CA PHE A 223 -4.00 12.04 -24.87
C PHE A 223 -5.52 12.11 -25.10
N ALA A 224 -6.00 13.26 -25.55
CA ALA A 224 -7.36 13.47 -26.03
C ALA A 224 -7.33 14.04 -27.47
N VAL A 225 -7.92 13.32 -28.41
CA VAL A 225 -7.89 13.65 -29.86
C VAL A 225 -9.30 13.85 -30.41
N GLU A 226 -9.44 14.57 -31.52
CA GLU A 226 -10.75 15.00 -32.03
C GLU A 226 -11.52 13.88 -32.74
N ASN A 227 -10.81 12.94 -33.35
CA ASN A 227 -11.40 11.86 -34.16
C ASN A 227 -10.49 10.62 -34.25
N ASP A 228 -11.05 9.57 -34.84
CA ASP A 228 -10.39 8.28 -35.02
C ASP A 228 -9.11 8.36 -35.87
N GLN A 229 -9.11 9.17 -36.94
CA GLN A 229 -7.94 9.32 -37.82
C GLN A 229 -6.75 9.93 -37.08
N GLU A 230 -6.99 11.00 -36.33
CA GLU A 230 -5.98 11.64 -35.50
C GLU A 230 -5.44 10.69 -34.42
N CYS A 231 -6.33 9.91 -33.79
CA CYS A 231 -5.95 8.87 -32.83
C CYS A 231 -4.95 7.87 -33.43
N ILE A 232 -5.27 7.34 -34.61
CA ILE A 232 -4.41 6.35 -35.29
C ILE A 232 -3.08 6.96 -35.73
N LEU A 233 -3.08 8.20 -36.24
CA LEU A 233 -1.84 8.90 -36.60
C LEU A 233 -0.95 9.15 -35.39
N LEU A 234 -1.54 9.53 -34.26
CA LEU A 234 -0.83 9.70 -32.99
C LEU A 234 -0.22 8.38 -32.50
N ILE A 235 -0.90 7.25 -32.63
CA ILE A 235 -0.32 5.93 -32.29
C ILE A 235 0.92 5.66 -33.14
N ARG A 236 0.84 5.88 -34.46
CA ARG A 236 1.97 5.69 -35.38
C ARG A 236 3.15 6.59 -35.01
N GLU A 237 2.86 7.83 -34.66
CA GLU A 237 3.87 8.78 -34.21
C GLU A 237 4.51 8.38 -32.87
N LEU A 238 3.70 8.00 -31.88
CA LEU A 238 4.15 7.59 -30.55
C LEU A 238 5.10 6.38 -30.64
N LEU A 239 4.75 5.38 -31.45
CA LEU A 239 5.61 4.22 -31.72
C LEU A 239 6.92 4.60 -32.41
N SER A 240 6.98 5.73 -33.12
CA SER A 240 8.23 6.22 -33.72
C SER A 240 9.27 6.66 -32.68
N PHE A 241 8.86 6.90 -31.42
CA PHE A 241 9.78 7.26 -30.33
C PHE A 241 10.26 6.05 -29.53
N MET A 242 9.63 4.89 -29.68
CA MET A 242 9.81 3.73 -28.80
C MET A 242 10.47 2.55 -29.51
N PRO A 243 11.25 1.70 -28.82
CA PRO A 243 11.77 0.45 -29.37
C PRO A 243 10.64 -0.58 -29.62
N GLY A 244 10.96 -1.72 -30.23
CA GLY A 244 9.99 -2.80 -30.38
C GLY A 244 9.70 -3.54 -29.06
N ASN A 245 10.72 -3.59 -28.19
CA ASN A 245 10.73 -4.26 -26.90
C ASN A 245 11.86 -3.67 -26.03
N ASN A 246 12.00 -4.13 -24.78
CA ASN A 246 12.98 -3.65 -23.81
C ASN A 246 14.45 -4.09 -24.04
N LEU A 247 14.72 -4.94 -25.03
CA LEU A 247 16.09 -5.34 -25.39
C LEU A 247 16.66 -4.51 -26.54
N ASP A 248 15.80 -3.77 -27.25
CA ASP A 248 16.18 -2.91 -28.36
C ASP A 248 16.33 -1.45 -27.89
N ASP A 249 17.12 -0.69 -28.65
CA ASP A 249 17.15 0.77 -28.54
C ASP A 249 16.00 1.41 -29.34
N ALA A 250 15.56 2.58 -28.91
CA ALA A 250 14.60 3.37 -29.67
C ALA A 250 15.16 3.72 -31.07
N PRO A 251 14.30 3.77 -32.11
CA PRO A 251 14.75 4.04 -33.47
C PRO A 251 15.35 5.46 -33.57
N ARG A 252 16.50 5.56 -34.26
CA ARG A 252 17.09 6.85 -34.60
C ARG A 252 16.40 7.44 -35.83
N ALA A 253 15.97 8.69 -35.75
CA ALA A 253 15.50 9.45 -36.90
C ALA A 253 16.65 10.20 -37.57
N THR A 254 16.59 10.35 -38.89
CA THR A 254 17.43 11.32 -39.60
C THR A 254 16.94 12.73 -39.28
N THR A 255 17.84 13.63 -38.91
CA THR A 255 17.54 15.05 -38.74
C THR A 255 18.54 15.90 -39.53
N ALA A 256 18.04 16.99 -40.13
CA ALA A 256 18.87 18.03 -40.73
C ALA A 256 19.23 19.13 -39.73
N ASP A 257 18.71 19.04 -38.51
CA ASP A 257 18.91 20.05 -37.47
C ASP A 257 20.34 19.98 -36.89
N PRO A 258 21.18 21.02 -37.08
CA PRO A 258 22.59 20.95 -36.67
C PRO A 258 22.76 20.69 -35.16
N VAL A 259 23.70 19.81 -34.82
CA VAL A 259 24.03 19.46 -33.43
C VAL A 259 24.54 20.68 -32.65
N GLU A 260 25.39 21.48 -33.29
CA GLU A 260 26.08 22.62 -32.66
C GLU A 260 25.29 23.93 -32.74
N ARG A 261 24.01 23.91 -33.16
CA ARG A 261 23.25 25.17 -33.21
C ARG A 261 23.05 25.72 -31.80
N GLY A 262 23.47 26.96 -31.59
CA GLY A 262 23.06 27.75 -30.45
C GLY A 262 21.73 28.44 -30.71
N ASP A 263 20.97 28.71 -29.66
CA ASP A 263 19.78 29.55 -29.73
C ASP A 263 19.91 30.71 -28.73
N GLU A 264 20.17 31.92 -29.25
CA GLU A 264 20.37 33.14 -28.45
C GLU A 264 19.13 33.54 -27.64
N SER A 265 17.93 33.10 -28.04
CA SER A 265 16.71 33.37 -27.28
C SER A 265 16.77 32.81 -25.84
N LEU A 266 17.53 31.73 -25.65
CA LEU A 266 17.73 31.09 -24.35
C LEU A 266 18.49 31.98 -23.34
N GLU A 267 19.26 32.97 -23.78
CA GLU A 267 19.96 33.90 -22.88
C GLU A 267 18.99 34.82 -22.13
N SER A 268 17.78 35.01 -22.65
CA SER A 268 16.78 35.93 -22.10
C SER A 268 15.44 35.31 -21.70
N VAL A 269 15.24 34.00 -21.98
CA VAL A 269 13.98 33.31 -21.70
C VAL A 269 13.65 33.26 -20.21
N VAL A 270 14.68 33.10 -19.36
CA VAL A 270 14.53 33.17 -17.90
C VAL A 270 14.54 34.64 -17.47
N PRO A 271 13.44 35.16 -16.89
CA PRO A 271 13.38 36.55 -16.48
C PRO A 271 14.36 36.85 -15.34
N ALA A 272 14.96 38.04 -15.39
CA ALA A 272 15.83 38.52 -14.32
C ALA A 272 15.07 38.70 -12.97
N ALA A 273 13.78 39.02 -13.02
CA ALA A 273 12.93 39.10 -11.85
C ALA A 273 12.60 37.67 -11.33
N PRO A 274 12.95 37.32 -10.08
CA PRO A 274 12.84 35.94 -9.59
C PRO A 274 11.39 35.47 -9.41
N ASN A 275 10.45 36.41 -9.26
CA ASN A 275 9.02 36.16 -9.12
C ASN A 275 8.26 36.13 -10.47
N GLN A 276 8.92 36.45 -11.58
CA GLN A 276 8.29 36.41 -12.90
C GLN A 276 8.42 34.99 -13.49
N PRO A 277 7.30 34.35 -13.88
CA PRO A 277 7.32 33.05 -14.54
C PRO A 277 7.71 33.18 -16.03
N TYR A 278 8.02 32.04 -16.64
CA TYR A 278 8.21 31.88 -18.09
C TYR A 278 7.70 30.50 -18.49
N ASP A 279 7.50 30.29 -19.80
CA ASP A 279 7.07 29.00 -20.32
C ASP A 279 8.28 28.09 -20.59
N MET A 280 8.34 26.96 -19.89
CA MET A 280 9.42 25.99 -20.10
C MET A 280 9.37 25.34 -21.49
N LEU A 281 8.23 25.37 -22.19
CA LEU A 281 8.12 24.92 -23.57
C LEU A 281 9.02 25.73 -24.51
N ASP A 282 9.22 27.03 -24.26
CA ASP A 282 10.14 27.86 -25.06
C ASP A 282 11.57 27.30 -25.01
N VAL A 283 12.01 26.83 -23.83
CA VAL A 283 13.31 26.18 -23.65
C VAL A 283 13.35 24.83 -24.36
N ILE A 284 12.32 24.00 -24.17
CA ILE A 284 12.26 22.67 -24.78
C ILE A 284 12.29 22.77 -26.30
N HIS A 285 11.41 23.58 -26.90
CA HIS A 285 11.35 23.79 -28.35
C HIS A 285 12.64 24.38 -28.91
N ALA A 286 13.31 25.28 -28.19
CA ALA A 286 14.60 25.79 -28.62
C ALA A 286 15.71 24.72 -28.60
N VAL A 287 15.64 23.71 -27.74
CA VAL A 287 16.71 22.73 -27.56
C VAL A 287 16.54 21.48 -28.43
N VAL A 288 15.33 20.97 -28.58
CA VAL A 288 15.04 19.68 -29.25
C VAL A 288 15.11 19.78 -30.77
N ASP A 289 15.31 18.64 -31.45
CA ASP A 289 15.34 18.55 -32.91
C ASP A 289 14.07 19.10 -33.53
N ASP A 290 14.23 19.91 -34.57
CA ASP A 290 13.13 20.49 -35.37
C ASP A 290 12.10 21.26 -34.53
N ARG A 291 12.51 21.65 -33.31
CA ARG A 291 11.66 22.27 -32.29
C ARG A 291 10.41 21.44 -31.95
N TYR A 292 10.46 20.13 -32.13
CA TYR A 292 9.31 19.24 -31.97
C TYR A 292 9.30 18.52 -30.61
N PHE A 293 8.16 18.63 -29.91
CA PHE A 293 7.92 17.96 -28.63
C PHE A 293 6.51 17.36 -28.61
N LEU A 294 6.43 16.05 -28.45
CA LEU A 294 5.18 15.33 -28.26
C LEU A 294 4.86 15.25 -26.77
N GLU A 295 4.07 16.20 -26.28
CA GLU A 295 3.71 16.30 -24.86
C GLU A 295 2.70 15.21 -24.46
N VAL A 296 3.01 14.49 -23.38
CA VAL A 296 2.15 13.47 -22.76
C VAL A 296 1.44 14.10 -21.57
N HIS A 297 0.14 13.80 -21.38
CA HIS A 297 -0.67 14.39 -20.31
C HIS A 297 -0.65 15.92 -20.35
N ALA A 298 -0.72 16.54 -21.53
CA ALA A 298 -0.66 18.00 -21.70
C ALA A 298 -1.72 18.77 -20.89
N HIS A 299 -2.83 18.10 -20.54
CA HIS A 299 -3.93 18.71 -19.81
C HIS A 299 -3.97 18.35 -18.31
N PHE A 300 -3.16 17.38 -17.86
CA PHE A 300 -3.09 16.91 -16.47
C PHE A 300 -1.78 17.34 -15.80
N ALA A 301 -1.86 17.86 -14.57
CA ALA A 301 -0.69 18.32 -13.79
C ALA A 301 0.27 19.21 -14.59
N LYS A 302 -0.25 20.34 -15.08
CA LYS A 302 0.47 21.27 -16.00
C LYS A 302 1.72 21.92 -15.41
N ASN A 303 1.93 21.81 -14.10
CA ASN A 303 3.12 22.24 -13.37
C ASN A 303 4.36 21.37 -13.66
N ILE A 304 4.19 20.19 -14.27
CA ILE A 304 5.28 19.38 -14.82
C ILE A 304 4.96 18.95 -16.26
N LEU A 305 5.90 19.17 -17.17
CA LEU A 305 5.83 18.74 -18.55
C LEU A 305 6.54 17.39 -18.67
N VAL A 306 5.92 16.45 -19.36
CA VAL A 306 6.55 15.17 -19.73
C VAL A 306 6.22 14.85 -21.17
N GLY A 307 7.12 14.21 -21.91
CA GLY A 307 6.86 13.88 -23.31
C GLY A 307 8.10 13.45 -24.07
N PHE A 308 7.92 13.16 -25.34
CA PHE A 308 8.97 12.65 -26.21
C PHE A 308 9.50 13.74 -27.15
N ALA A 309 10.81 13.75 -27.34
CA ALA A 309 11.47 14.56 -28.34
C ALA A 309 12.62 13.78 -28.97
N ARG A 310 13.36 14.43 -29.88
CA ARG A 310 14.65 13.91 -30.35
C ARG A 310 15.77 14.91 -30.13
N LEU A 311 16.97 14.39 -29.90
CA LEU A 311 18.22 15.15 -29.83
C LEU A 311 19.28 14.44 -30.68
N GLY A 312 19.69 15.07 -31.77
CA GLY A 312 20.61 14.47 -32.74
C GLY A 312 20.04 13.18 -33.35
N GLY A 313 18.74 13.15 -33.59
CA GLY A 313 18.00 12.02 -34.13
C GLY A 313 17.64 10.93 -33.11
N ARG A 314 18.12 11.02 -31.87
CA ARG A 314 17.86 10.00 -30.82
C ARG A 314 16.62 10.36 -30.02
N SER A 315 15.70 9.42 -29.83
CA SER A 315 14.55 9.61 -28.92
C SER A 315 15.01 9.91 -27.50
N VAL A 316 14.37 10.89 -26.87
CA VAL A 316 14.57 11.25 -25.46
C VAL A 316 13.23 11.48 -24.78
N GLY A 317 13.13 11.10 -23.52
CA GLY A 317 12.05 11.49 -22.63
C GLY A 317 12.41 12.78 -21.91
N ILE A 318 11.58 13.80 -22.00
CA ILE A 318 11.77 15.07 -21.29
C ILE A 318 10.91 15.06 -20.03
N VAL A 319 11.47 15.54 -18.92
CA VAL A 319 10.74 15.86 -17.69
C VAL A 319 11.12 17.27 -17.27
N ALA A 320 10.16 18.20 -17.19
CA ALA A 320 10.50 19.59 -16.92
C ALA A 320 9.49 20.27 -16.00
N ASN A 321 9.96 21.10 -15.06
CA ASN A 321 9.06 21.95 -14.29
C ASN A 321 8.47 23.05 -15.20
N GLN A 322 7.24 23.49 -14.93
CA GLN A 322 6.59 24.57 -15.69
C GLN A 322 6.37 25.80 -14.79
N PRO A 323 7.29 26.78 -14.77
CA PRO A 323 7.14 27.98 -13.95
C PRO A 323 5.89 28.80 -14.26
N ALA A 324 5.34 28.73 -15.48
CA ALA A 324 4.09 29.38 -15.86
C ALA A 324 2.84 28.80 -15.17
N TYR A 325 2.94 27.62 -14.55
CA TYR A 325 1.83 26.97 -13.88
C TYR A 325 2.20 26.56 -12.44
N LEU A 326 1.49 27.09 -11.45
CA LEU A 326 1.78 26.91 -10.02
C LEU A 326 3.26 27.17 -9.66
N ALA A 327 3.89 28.13 -10.34
CA ALA A 327 5.31 28.47 -10.17
C ALA A 327 6.30 27.29 -10.35
N GLY A 328 5.88 26.21 -11.04
CA GLY A 328 6.71 25.02 -11.25
C GLY A 328 6.84 24.10 -10.04
N THR A 329 6.05 24.30 -8.98
CA THR A 329 6.08 23.44 -7.79
C THR A 329 5.69 22.00 -8.10
N LEU A 330 6.32 21.03 -7.44
CA LEU A 330 5.86 19.64 -7.47
C LEU A 330 4.67 19.43 -6.53
N ASP A 331 3.66 18.69 -6.98
CA ASP A 331 2.48 18.33 -6.20
C ASP A 331 2.14 16.84 -6.41
N ILE A 332 1.02 16.37 -5.88
CA ILE A 332 0.62 14.95 -5.94
C ILE A 332 0.54 14.48 -7.39
N ASP A 333 -0.18 15.21 -8.22
CA ASP A 333 -0.49 14.83 -9.59
C ASP A 333 0.75 14.91 -10.48
N ALA A 334 1.56 15.97 -10.34
CA ALA A 334 2.84 16.08 -11.04
C ALA A 334 3.80 14.95 -10.67
N SER A 335 3.83 14.55 -9.41
CA SER A 335 4.70 13.46 -8.96
C SER A 335 4.27 12.10 -9.53
N VAL A 336 2.96 11.85 -9.65
CA VAL A 336 2.43 10.63 -10.29
C VAL A 336 2.70 10.64 -11.79
N LYS A 337 2.40 11.76 -12.47
CA LYS A 337 2.66 11.97 -13.90
C LYS A 337 4.13 11.73 -14.24
N GLY A 338 5.03 12.43 -13.54
CA GLY A 338 6.48 12.31 -13.73
C GLY A 338 6.99 10.89 -13.47
N ALA A 339 6.58 10.27 -12.36
CA ALA A 339 7.08 8.95 -11.98
C ALA A 339 6.73 7.86 -13.00
N ARG A 340 5.48 7.85 -13.50
CA ARG A 340 5.06 6.86 -14.51
C ARG A 340 5.85 7.04 -15.81
N PHE A 341 6.02 8.28 -16.26
CA PHE A 341 6.77 8.57 -17.48
C PHE A 341 8.26 8.20 -17.39
N VAL A 342 8.91 8.51 -16.26
CA VAL A 342 10.32 8.14 -16.00
C VAL A 342 10.50 6.62 -16.05
N ARG A 343 9.62 5.86 -15.38
CA ARG A 343 9.72 4.39 -15.39
C ARG A 343 9.45 3.78 -16.76
N PHE A 344 8.53 4.35 -17.54
CA PHE A 344 8.32 3.94 -18.93
C PHE A 344 9.59 4.14 -19.76
N CYS A 345 10.19 5.33 -19.68
CA CYS A 345 11.43 5.62 -20.43
C CYS A 345 12.56 4.67 -20.03
N ASP A 346 12.73 4.41 -18.74
CA ASP A 346 13.76 3.47 -18.26
C ASP A 346 13.52 2.03 -18.74
N ALA A 347 12.29 1.54 -18.66
CA ALA A 347 11.93 0.19 -19.08
C ALA A 347 12.17 -0.07 -20.58
N PHE A 348 12.13 0.98 -21.41
CA PHE A 348 12.29 0.90 -22.86
C PHE A 348 13.54 1.62 -23.37
N ASN A 349 14.58 1.74 -22.54
CA ASN A 349 15.91 2.25 -22.93
C ASN A 349 15.90 3.67 -23.53
N ILE A 350 14.93 4.51 -23.16
CA ILE A 350 14.83 5.90 -23.64
C ILE A 350 15.58 6.81 -22.65
N PRO A 351 16.63 7.53 -23.08
CA PRO A 351 17.33 8.50 -22.23
C PRO A 351 16.41 9.59 -21.68
N LEU A 352 16.70 10.04 -20.46
CA LEU A 352 15.95 11.08 -19.78
C LEU A 352 16.72 12.41 -19.77
N VAL A 353 16.05 13.49 -20.18
CA VAL A 353 16.53 14.86 -20.09
C VAL A 353 15.60 15.64 -19.15
N THR A 354 16.17 16.20 -18.08
CA THR A 354 15.42 16.95 -17.08
C THR A 354 15.73 18.44 -17.15
N PHE A 355 14.71 19.30 -17.27
CA PHE A 355 14.87 20.76 -17.12
C PHE A 355 14.29 21.21 -15.79
N GLU A 356 15.15 21.71 -14.92
CA GLU A 356 14.80 22.01 -13.53
C GLU A 356 14.63 23.53 -13.31
N ASP A 357 13.42 23.94 -12.90
CA ASP A 357 13.10 25.24 -12.27
C ASP A 357 11.99 25.01 -11.24
N VAL A 358 12.37 24.52 -10.05
CA VAL A 358 11.46 24.13 -8.99
C VAL A 358 11.77 24.86 -7.68
N PRO A 359 10.82 25.66 -7.15
CA PRO A 359 11.00 26.33 -5.86
C PRO A 359 10.72 25.43 -4.65
N GLY A 360 10.16 24.23 -4.88
CA GLY A 360 9.78 23.29 -3.83
C GLY A 360 8.54 22.48 -4.21
N PHE A 361 7.94 21.86 -3.20
CA PHE A 361 6.62 21.24 -3.32
C PHE A 361 5.52 22.27 -3.07
N LEU A 362 4.34 22.06 -3.65
CA LEU A 362 3.16 22.92 -3.44
C LEU A 362 2.71 22.79 -1.98
N PRO A 363 2.73 23.86 -1.17
CA PRO A 363 2.28 23.80 0.21
C PRO A 363 0.74 23.80 0.27
N GLY A 364 0.18 23.10 1.26
CA GLY A 364 -1.25 23.18 1.59
C GLY A 364 -1.78 21.90 2.23
N THR A 365 -2.78 22.03 3.10
CA THR A 365 -3.39 20.88 3.80
C THR A 365 -3.94 19.82 2.85
N VAL A 366 -4.50 20.23 1.70
CA VAL A 366 -4.98 19.30 0.65
C VAL A 366 -3.83 18.45 0.09
N GLN A 367 -2.63 19.02 -0.06
CA GLN A 367 -1.45 18.28 -0.54
C GLN A 367 -0.91 17.35 0.53
N GLU A 368 -0.83 17.82 1.78
CA GLU A 368 -0.42 16.98 2.90
C GLU A 368 -1.39 15.80 3.06
N TRP A 369 -2.69 16.05 3.22
CA TRP A 369 -3.72 15.02 3.38
C TRP A 369 -3.88 14.10 2.18
N GLY A 370 -3.73 14.62 0.96
CA GLY A 370 -3.65 13.78 -0.24
C GLY A 370 -2.41 12.86 -0.28
N GLY A 371 -1.43 13.11 0.60
CA GLY A 371 -0.24 12.31 0.80
C GLY A 371 0.93 12.74 -0.08
N ILE A 372 1.21 14.04 -0.22
CA ILE A 372 2.31 14.53 -1.06
C ILE A 372 3.65 13.84 -0.77
N ILE A 373 3.95 13.49 0.49
CA ILE A 373 5.17 12.76 0.87
C ILE A 373 5.29 11.44 0.07
N ARG A 374 4.23 10.62 0.04
CA ARG A 374 4.24 9.33 -0.66
C ARG A 374 4.19 9.49 -2.19
N HIS A 375 3.54 10.54 -2.69
CA HIS A 375 3.41 10.80 -4.12
C HIS A 375 4.71 11.38 -4.68
N GLY A 376 5.30 12.39 -4.04
CA GLY A 376 6.63 12.94 -4.35
C GLY A 376 7.73 11.89 -4.30
N ALA A 377 7.67 10.96 -3.34
CA ALA A 377 8.59 9.83 -3.26
C ALA A 377 8.53 8.89 -4.49
N LYS A 378 7.41 8.84 -5.24
CA LYS A 378 7.33 8.04 -6.47
C LYS A 378 8.28 8.58 -7.54
N LEU A 379 8.34 9.91 -7.71
CA LEU A 379 9.23 10.54 -8.70
C LEU A 379 10.69 10.37 -8.31
N LEU A 380 11.01 10.55 -7.02
CA LEU A 380 12.33 10.27 -6.48
C LEU A 380 12.74 8.81 -6.73
N PHE A 381 11.86 7.87 -6.42
CA PHE A 381 12.11 6.44 -6.61
C PHE A 381 12.33 6.12 -8.09
N ALA A 382 11.49 6.65 -8.98
CA ALA A 382 11.60 6.43 -10.42
C ALA A 382 12.95 6.90 -10.97
N PHE A 383 13.39 8.11 -10.61
CA PHE A 383 14.71 8.59 -11.04
C PHE A 383 15.86 7.80 -10.41
N ALA A 384 15.77 7.42 -9.13
CA ALA A 384 16.83 6.67 -8.45
C ALA A 384 16.97 5.21 -8.94
N GLU A 385 15.83 4.58 -9.32
CA GLU A 385 15.78 3.25 -9.92
C GLU A 385 16.33 3.24 -11.35
N ALA A 386 16.09 4.31 -12.11
CA ALA A 386 16.43 4.38 -13.52
C ALA A 386 17.93 4.18 -13.81
N THR A 387 18.20 3.35 -14.81
CA THR A 387 19.53 2.95 -15.28
C THR A 387 19.86 3.49 -16.67
N VAL A 388 18.87 4.01 -17.42
CA VAL A 388 19.09 4.76 -18.66
C VAL A 388 19.98 6.00 -18.46
N PRO A 389 20.57 6.58 -19.52
CA PRO A 389 21.25 7.86 -19.43
C PRO A 389 20.32 8.95 -18.89
N LYS A 390 20.77 9.70 -17.89
CA LYS A 390 20.06 10.81 -17.25
C LYS A 390 20.91 12.07 -17.32
N LEU A 391 20.36 13.11 -17.93
CA LEU A 391 20.97 14.43 -18.03
C LEU A 391 20.02 15.47 -17.44
N THR A 392 20.55 16.41 -16.67
CA THR A 392 19.75 17.47 -16.04
C THR A 392 20.34 18.84 -16.35
N VAL A 393 19.49 19.80 -16.67
CA VAL A 393 19.83 21.20 -16.89
C VAL A 393 19.02 22.04 -15.92
N ILE A 394 19.70 22.63 -14.92
CA ILE A 394 19.09 23.56 -13.99
C ILE A 394 19.06 24.94 -14.64
N THR A 395 17.86 25.43 -14.93
CA THR A 395 17.66 26.71 -15.64
C THR A 395 17.58 27.88 -14.67
N ARG A 396 16.89 27.70 -13.53
CA ARG A 396 16.77 28.72 -12.48
C ARG A 396 16.68 28.09 -11.08
N LYS A 397 15.50 27.90 -10.47
CA LYS A 397 15.40 27.49 -9.06
C LYS A 397 15.60 25.98 -8.90
N ALA A 398 16.35 25.58 -7.89
CA ALA A 398 16.54 24.19 -7.51
C ALA A 398 16.61 24.11 -5.98
N TYR A 399 15.45 24.11 -5.33
CA TYR A 399 15.38 24.26 -3.87
C TYR A 399 14.98 22.97 -3.13
N GLY A 400 15.67 22.73 -2.03
CA GLY A 400 15.29 21.76 -0.99
C GLY A 400 15.06 20.35 -1.50
N GLY A 401 14.00 19.71 -1.00
CA GLY A 401 13.66 18.34 -1.37
C GLY A 401 13.31 18.18 -2.85
N ALA A 402 12.77 19.22 -3.50
CA ALA A 402 12.42 19.16 -4.91
C ALA A 402 13.67 19.03 -5.80
N TYR A 403 14.75 19.73 -5.46
CA TYR A 403 16.06 19.52 -6.10
C TYR A 403 16.54 18.07 -5.97
N CYS A 404 16.42 17.49 -4.77
CA CYS A 404 16.81 16.10 -4.57
C CYS A 404 16.01 15.15 -5.49
N VAL A 405 14.70 15.41 -5.67
CA VAL A 405 13.78 14.61 -6.49
C VAL A 405 14.00 14.79 -7.99
N MET A 406 14.30 16.00 -8.46
CA MET A 406 14.42 16.36 -9.87
C MET A 406 15.77 15.94 -10.49
N SER A 407 16.07 14.63 -10.45
CA SER A 407 17.21 14.04 -11.16
C SER A 407 18.55 14.70 -10.79
N SER A 408 18.79 14.93 -9.49
CA SER A 408 20.07 15.44 -8.98
C SER A 408 21.21 14.42 -9.14
N LYS A 409 22.46 14.90 -9.18
CA LYS A 409 23.66 14.05 -9.27
C LYS A 409 23.72 12.94 -8.22
N HIS A 410 23.22 13.24 -7.01
CA HIS A 410 23.20 12.35 -5.86
C HIS A 410 22.34 11.09 -6.09
N ILE A 411 21.36 11.15 -6.99
CA ILE A 411 20.49 10.04 -7.35
C ILE A 411 20.85 9.44 -8.72
N ARG A 412 22.16 9.40 -9.00
CA ARG A 412 22.79 8.73 -10.17
C ARG A 412 22.51 9.39 -11.51
N THR A 413 22.30 10.71 -11.52
CA THR A 413 22.26 11.45 -12.77
C THR A 413 23.68 11.57 -13.33
N ASP A 414 23.82 11.23 -14.61
CA ASP A 414 25.13 11.09 -15.24
C ASP A 414 25.77 12.45 -15.46
N LEU A 415 25.00 13.41 -16.01
CA LEU A 415 25.44 14.77 -16.28
C LEU A 415 24.45 15.80 -15.73
N ASN A 416 24.93 16.73 -14.90
CA ASN A 416 24.18 17.85 -14.36
C ASN A 416 24.84 19.16 -14.81
N PHE A 417 24.13 19.89 -15.65
CA PHE A 417 24.48 21.23 -16.09
C PHE A 417 23.67 22.27 -15.33
N ALA A 418 24.21 23.47 -15.17
CA ALA A 418 23.50 24.61 -14.64
C ALA A 418 23.69 25.83 -15.53
N TRP A 419 22.64 26.62 -15.72
CA TRP A 419 22.75 27.95 -16.31
C TRP A 419 23.31 28.95 -15.29
N PRO A 420 23.82 30.13 -15.72
CA PRO A 420 24.32 31.14 -14.80
C PRO A 420 23.24 31.70 -13.86
N THR A 421 21.97 31.59 -14.28
CA THR A 421 20.77 31.97 -13.53
C THR A 421 20.33 30.92 -12.51
N ALA A 422 21.02 29.77 -12.42
CA ALA A 422 20.62 28.71 -11.52
C ALA A 422 20.89 29.05 -10.04
N GLU A 423 19.88 28.83 -9.20
CA GLU A 423 19.90 29.06 -7.77
C GLU A 423 19.64 27.73 -7.05
N ILE A 424 20.70 27.11 -6.52
CA ILE A 424 20.63 25.80 -5.86
C ILE A 424 20.77 26.03 -4.35
N ALA A 425 19.72 25.75 -3.58
CA ALA A 425 19.70 26.07 -2.15
C ALA A 425 18.86 25.08 -1.33
N VAL A 426 19.10 25.02 -0.01
CA VAL A 426 18.31 24.18 0.91
C VAL A 426 16.86 24.65 1.02
N MET A 427 16.64 25.96 0.95
CA MET A 427 15.33 26.61 0.88
C MET A 427 15.49 28.01 0.29
N GLY A 428 14.38 28.68 -0.02
CA GLY A 428 14.39 30.07 -0.50
C GLY A 428 15.07 31.02 0.48
N ALA A 429 15.83 31.99 -0.05
CA ALA A 429 16.69 32.88 0.74
C ALA A 429 15.96 33.63 1.88
N GLU A 430 14.74 34.10 1.63
CA GLU A 430 13.93 34.78 2.65
C GLU A 430 13.56 33.86 3.81
N GLY A 431 13.16 32.62 3.52
CA GLY A 431 12.87 31.60 4.51
C GLY A 431 14.11 31.25 5.34
N ALA A 432 15.25 31.04 4.68
CA ALA A 432 16.51 30.71 5.34
C ALA A 432 16.96 31.82 6.30
N VAL A 433 16.90 33.09 5.86
CA VAL A 433 17.31 34.25 6.66
C VAL A 433 16.44 34.44 7.89
N ASN A 434 15.12 34.25 7.75
CA ASN A 434 14.19 34.33 8.88
C ASN A 434 14.47 33.27 9.96
N VAL A 435 15.03 32.12 9.59
CA VAL A 435 15.40 31.06 10.54
C VAL A 435 16.79 31.31 11.13
N LEU A 436 17.79 31.59 10.29
CA LEU A 436 19.20 31.72 10.71
C LEU A 436 19.46 32.97 11.54
N TYR A 437 18.87 34.10 11.14
CA TYR A 437 19.14 35.42 11.74
C TYR A 437 17.99 35.90 12.62
N LYS A 438 17.08 35.02 13.06
CA LYS A 438 15.88 35.39 13.83
C LYS A 438 16.19 36.36 14.99
N ARG A 439 17.15 36.00 15.85
CA ARG A 439 17.55 36.82 17.00
C ARG A 439 18.13 38.17 16.61
N GLU A 440 18.85 38.25 15.49
CA GLU A 440 19.43 39.49 14.97
C GLU A 440 18.35 40.39 14.37
N LEU A 441 17.42 39.81 13.60
CA LEU A 441 16.29 40.51 13.03
C LEU A 441 15.34 41.05 14.11
N ASP A 442 15.06 40.25 15.15
CA ASP A 442 14.21 40.66 16.27
C ASP A 442 14.85 41.80 17.09
N ALA A 443 16.18 41.89 17.09
CA ALA A 443 16.94 42.94 17.79
C ALA A 443 17.28 44.16 16.91
N ALA A 444 16.94 44.12 15.61
CA ALA A 444 17.28 45.18 14.67
C ALA A 444 16.35 46.39 14.83
N ALA A 445 16.92 47.59 14.82
CA ALA A 445 16.15 48.84 14.83
C ALA A 445 15.30 49.02 13.56
N ASP A 446 15.79 48.49 12.43
CA ASP A 446 15.04 48.35 11.18
C ASP A 446 15.13 46.90 10.68
N VAL A 447 14.10 46.12 11.01
CA VAL A 447 14.00 44.69 10.68
C VAL A 447 14.00 44.47 9.16
N ASN A 448 13.39 45.37 8.39
CA ASN A 448 13.26 45.20 6.94
C ASN A 448 14.59 45.46 6.25
N ALA A 449 15.32 46.51 6.64
CA ALA A 449 16.65 46.78 6.12
C ALA A 449 17.65 45.66 6.50
N ALA A 450 17.62 45.20 7.75
CA ALA A 450 18.47 44.09 8.20
C ALA A 450 18.15 42.78 7.45
N ARG A 451 16.86 42.46 7.26
CA ARG A 451 16.42 41.31 6.48
C ARG A 451 16.89 41.41 5.03
N ALA A 452 16.69 42.56 4.38
CA ALA A 452 17.11 42.76 2.99
C ALA A 452 18.62 42.57 2.82
N ALA A 453 19.43 43.11 3.75
CA ALA A 453 20.88 42.93 3.74
C ALA A 453 21.28 41.46 3.89
N ARG A 454 20.69 40.73 4.85
CA ARG A 454 20.98 39.31 5.08
C ARG A 454 20.48 38.41 3.93
N VAL A 455 19.36 38.73 3.29
CA VAL A 455 18.88 38.03 2.10
C VAL A 455 19.85 38.22 0.93
N ALA A 456 20.34 39.44 0.72
CA ALA A 456 21.35 39.71 -0.32
C ALA A 456 22.64 38.90 -0.07
N GLU A 457 23.14 38.92 1.18
CA GLU A 457 24.32 38.13 1.58
C GLU A 457 24.09 36.62 1.39
N TYR A 458 22.93 36.10 1.79
CA TYR A 458 22.61 34.68 1.63
C TYR A 458 22.53 34.28 0.17
N ARG A 459 21.92 35.11 -0.69
CA ARG A 459 21.87 34.85 -2.14
C ARG A 459 23.27 34.82 -2.74
N GLU A 460 24.09 35.81 -2.43
CA GLU A 460 25.48 35.87 -2.91
C GLU A 460 26.28 34.64 -2.49
N LYS A 461 26.13 34.20 -1.23
CA LYS A 461 26.89 33.06 -0.69
C LYS A 461 26.38 31.70 -1.10
N PHE A 462 25.07 31.51 -1.25
CA PHE A 462 24.47 30.17 -1.35
C PHE A 462 23.48 29.98 -2.50
N ALA A 463 22.90 31.04 -3.07
CA ALA A 463 21.93 30.93 -4.17
C ALA A 463 22.59 31.25 -5.52
N ASN A 464 23.66 30.52 -5.85
CA ASN A 464 24.36 30.60 -7.13
C ASN A 464 24.85 29.20 -7.54
N PRO A 465 25.14 28.93 -8.82
CA PRO A 465 25.50 27.58 -9.25
C PRO A 465 26.95 27.22 -8.92
N PHE A 466 27.80 28.22 -8.67
CA PHE A 466 29.24 28.04 -8.52
C PHE A 466 29.63 27.30 -7.25
N ILE A 467 28.89 27.48 -6.15
CA ILE A 467 29.13 26.71 -4.92
C ILE A 467 28.85 25.23 -5.12
N SER A 468 27.75 24.89 -5.79
CA SER A 468 27.42 23.49 -6.10
C SER A 468 28.40 22.89 -7.10
N ALA A 469 28.89 23.68 -8.06
CA ALA A 469 29.95 23.26 -8.99
C ALA A 469 31.30 23.01 -8.29
N GLN A 470 31.71 23.88 -7.35
CA GLN A 470 32.93 23.69 -6.55
C GLN A 470 32.91 22.39 -5.73
N ARG A 471 31.73 21.88 -5.40
CA ARG A 471 31.54 20.60 -4.71
C ARG A 471 31.45 19.39 -5.66
N GLY A 472 31.42 19.62 -6.97
CA GLY A 472 31.24 18.57 -7.98
C GLY A 472 29.80 18.06 -8.10
N PHE A 473 28.81 18.77 -7.57
CA PHE A 473 27.39 18.39 -7.71
C PHE A 473 26.82 18.80 -9.07
N ILE A 474 27.44 19.80 -9.71
CA ILE A 474 27.19 20.27 -11.07
C ILE A 474 28.49 20.04 -11.85
N ASP A 475 28.41 19.37 -13.00
CA ASP A 475 29.60 19.06 -13.82
C ASP A 475 30.12 20.30 -14.54
N GLU A 476 29.22 21.16 -15.00
CA GLU A 476 29.58 22.40 -15.70
C GLU A 476 28.48 23.46 -15.58
N VAL A 477 28.90 24.71 -15.36
CA VAL A 477 28.03 25.88 -15.53
C VAL A 477 28.17 26.35 -16.98
N ILE A 478 27.12 26.21 -17.77
CA ILE A 478 27.13 26.42 -19.22
C ILE A 478 26.40 27.71 -19.62
N ARG A 479 26.69 28.25 -20.81
CA ARG A 479 25.85 29.31 -21.38
C ARG A 479 24.52 28.73 -21.87
N PRO A 480 23.37 29.39 -21.63
CA PRO A 480 22.05 28.91 -22.08
C PRO A 480 21.99 28.48 -23.54
N HIS A 481 22.55 29.25 -24.47
CA HIS A 481 22.53 28.92 -25.90
C HIS A 481 23.28 27.61 -26.25
N GLN A 482 24.19 27.12 -25.38
CA GLN A 482 24.98 25.90 -25.61
C GLN A 482 24.27 24.61 -25.18
N THR A 483 23.08 24.72 -24.58
CA THR A 483 22.36 23.60 -23.94
C THR A 483 22.18 22.41 -24.89
N ARG A 484 21.77 22.65 -26.14
CA ARG A 484 21.56 21.59 -27.15
C ARG A 484 22.83 20.78 -27.43
N ALA A 485 23.91 21.46 -27.79
CA ALA A 485 25.19 20.81 -28.10
C ALA A 485 25.71 20.00 -26.91
N LYS A 486 25.58 20.53 -25.68
CA LYS A 486 25.98 19.83 -24.45
C LYS A 486 25.17 18.56 -24.21
N LEU A 487 23.84 18.62 -24.38
CA LEU A 487 22.99 17.45 -24.22
C LEU A 487 23.27 16.37 -25.26
N ILE A 488 23.43 16.73 -26.54
CA ILE A 488 23.72 15.76 -27.61
C ILE A 488 25.08 15.09 -27.38
N ASN A 489 26.12 15.86 -27.05
CA ASN A 489 27.45 15.33 -26.75
C ASN A 489 27.45 14.45 -25.48
N GLY A 490 26.67 14.83 -24.46
CA GLY A 490 26.47 14.02 -23.27
C GLY A 490 25.80 12.67 -23.58
N LEU A 491 24.72 12.69 -24.37
CA LEU A 491 24.02 11.48 -24.82
C LEU A 491 24.91 10.55 -25.65
N ALA A 492 25.77 11.11 -26.50
CA ALA A 492 26.74 10.33 -27.28
C ALA A 492 27.77 9.62 -26.36
N THR A 493 28.24 10.30 -25.31
CA THR A 493 29.18 9.72 -24.34
C THR A 493 28.53 8.59 -23.51
N LEU A 494 27.22 8.68 -23.26
CA LEU A 494 26.47 7.73 -22.44
C LEU A 494 25.82 6.59 -23.24
N GLU A 495 26.08 6.50 -24.54
CA GLU A 495 25.48 5.47 -25.41
C GLU A 495 25.74 4.04 -24.93
N THR A 496 26.94 3.80 -24.39
CA THR A 496 27.34 2.49 -23.86
C THR A 496 27.14 2.35 -22.36
N LYS A 497 26.35 3.22 -21.70
CA LYS A 497 26.08 3.12 -20.26
C LYS A 497 25.48 1.76 -19.93
N ARG A 498 26.00 1.12 -18.87
CA ARG A 498 25.53 -0.17 -18.36
C ARG A 498 25.55 -0.14 -16.84
N ASP A 499 24.39 0.12 -16.26
CA ASP A 499 24.17 0.11 -14.83
C ASP A 499 23.34 -1.10 -14.41
N LYS A 500 23.46 -1.52 -13.15
CA LYS A 500 22.66 -2.60 -12.58
C LYS A 500 22.11 -2.19 -11.21
N ASN A 501 20.86 -2.54 -10.96
CA ASN A 501 20.26 -2.45 -9.63
C ASN A 501 20.54 -3.73 -8.83
N PRO A 502 20.49 -3.69 -7.48
CA PRO A 502 20.60 -4.89 -6.65
C PRO A 502 19.55 -5.94 -7.04
N PRO A 503 19.91 -7.25 -7.06
CA PRO A 503 19.00 -8.31 -7.49
C PRO A 503 17.80 -8.41 -6.56
N LYS A 504 16.59 -8.39 -7.12
CA LYS A 504 15.30 -8.48 -6.42
C LYS A 504 14.23 -8.95 -7.40
N LYS A 505 13.11 -9.48 -6.90
CA LYS A 505 11.95 -9.82 -7.77
C LYS A 505 11.40 -8.56 -8.45
N HIS A 506 11.21 -7.49 -7.68
CA HIS A 506 10.88 -6.12 -8.11
C HIS A 506 11.13 -5.16 -6.94
N GLY A 507 11.02 -3.85 -7.16
CA GLY A 507 11.02 -2.85 -6.08
C GLY A 507 9.75 -2.93 -5.21
N ASN A 508 9.78 -2.34 -4.01
CA ASN A 508 8.60 -2.11 -3.17
C ASN A 508 8.29 -0.61 -3.15
N ILE A 509 7.78 -0.08 -4.27
CA ILE A 509 7.32 1.30 -4.30
C ILE A 509 6.22 1.43 -3.22
N PRO A 510 6.30 2.37 -2.25
CA PRO A 510 5.67 2.24 -0.91
C PRO A 510 4.17 1.83 -0.92
N LEU A 511 3.49 1.25 0.10
CA LEU A 511 2.01 1.03 0.07
C LEU A 511 1.16 1.18 1.37
N HIS A 512 1.66 1.16 2.63
CA HIS A 512 0.80 1.06 3.85
C HIS A 512 0.73 2.26 4.84
N VAL A 513 1.77 3.10 5.00
CA VAL A 513 1.63 4.49 5.56
C VAL A 513 0.70 5.36 4.68
N ARG A 514 0.37 4.85 3.49
CA ARG A 514 -0.28 5.55 2.41
C ARG A 514 -1.81 5.64 2.51
N LEU A 515 -2.41 5.24 3.62
CA LEU A 515 -3.83 5.50 3.92
C LEU A 515 -4.01 6.65 4.93
N ALA A 516 -2.95 7.09 5.60
CA ALA A 516 -2.99 8.23 6.50
C ALA A 516 -2.74 9.54 5.74
N ASP A 517 -3.44 10.60 6.15
CA ASP A 517 -3.30 11.96 5.62
C ASP A 517 -1.92 12.56 5.98
N GLU A 518 -1.35 12.23 7.13
CA GLU A 518 -0.03 12.71 7.56
C GLU A 518 0.70 11.62 8.38
N ALA A 519 2.02 11.58 8.29
CA ALA A 519 2.86 10.64 9.06
C ALA A 519 4.02 11.36 9.75
N VAL A 520 4.13 11.18 11.07
CA VAL A 520 5.18 11.81 11.88
C VAL A 520 6.16 10.75 12.37
N HIS A 521 7.45 10.95 12.08
CA HIS A 521 8.50 10.14 12.65
C HIS A 521 8.72 10.50 14.13
N VAL A 522 8.36 9.57 15.01
CA VAL A 522 8.35 9.78 16.46
C VAL A 522 9.57 9.22 17.19
N GLY A 523 10.51 8.59 16.48
CA GLY A 523 11.77 8.10 17.07
C GLY A 523 12.34 6.86 16.42
N GLY A 524 13.45 6.36 16.97
CA GLY A 524 14.10 5.12 16.52
C GLY A 524 13.24 3.87 16.77
N ASN A 525 13.70 2.74 16.23
CA ASN A 525 12.96 1.48 16.28
C ASN A 525 12.54 1.00 17.69
N PRO A 526 13.35 1.16 18.76
CA PRO A 526 12.94 0.75 20.10
C PRO A 526 11.72 1.54 20.61
N PRO A 527 10.69 0.90 21.20
CA PRO A 527 9.48 1.59 21.65
C PRO A 527 9.74 2.70 22.67
N GLY A 528 10.71 2.50 23.58
CA GLY A 528 11.11 3.50 24.59
C GLY A 528 11.75 4.75 23.98
N GLU A 529 12.20 4.68 22.73
CA GLU A 529 12.72 5.81 21.98
C GLU A 529 11.68 6.41 21.03
N SER A 530 10.50 5.80 20.86
CA SER A 530 9.48 6.18 19.87
C SER A 530 8.06 6.14 20.44
N TYR A 531 7.30 5.06 20.20
CA TYR A 531 5.87 4.97 20.54
C TYR A 531 5.57 5.23 22.02
N LEU A 532 6.44 4.83 22.95
CA LEU A 532 6.24 5.04 24.39
C LEU A 532 6.64 6.44 24.87
N ARG A 533 7.15 7.31 23.98
CA ARG A 533 7.49 8.69 24.31
C ARG A 533 6.26 9.57 24.22
N ILE A 534 5.55 9.69 25.34
CA ILE A 534 4.35 10.54 25.49
C ILE A 534 4.60 11.96 24.96
N ASP A 535 5.73 12.57 25.34
CA ASP A 535 6.12 13.90 24.88
C ASP A 535 6.16 14.00 23.35
N ARG A 536 6.63 12.96 22.68
CA ARG A 536 6.70 12.90 21.21
C ARG A 536 5.36 12.60 20.56
N MET A 537 4.50 11.81 21.20
CA MET A 537 3.13 11.59 20.70
C MET A 537 2.31 12.88 20.77
N ILE A 538 2.43 13.63 21.87
CA ILE A 538 1.77 14.91 22.04
C ILE A 538 2.34 15.96 21.08
N ASP A 539 3.67 16.00 20.91
CA ASP A 539 4.31 16.86 19.90
C ASP A 539 3.81 16.53 18.50
N ALA A 540 3.76 15.25 18.13
CA ALA A 540 3.26 14.81 16.83
C ALA A 540 1.80 15.26 16.60
N ALA A 541 0.91 14.99 17.55
CA ALA A 541 -0.51 15.37 17.45
C ALA A 541 -0.71 16.90 17.37
N LYS A 542 0.08 17.68 18.12
CA LYS A 542 0.05 19.15 18.04
C LYS A 542 0.56 19.67 16.70
N ARG A 543 1.61 19.05 16.16
CA ARG A 543 2.22 19.46 14.88
C ARG A 543 1.31 19.18 13.69
N THR A 544 0.58 18.07 13.74
CA THR A 544 -0.37 17.68 12.67
C THR A 544 -1.70 18.42 12.80
N GLY A 545 -1.92 19.17 13.89
CA GLY A 545 -3.19 19.83 14.18
C GLY A 545 -4.33 18.86 14.47
N ALA A 546 -4.03 17.67 14.99
CA ALA A 546 -5.05 16.67 15.32
C ALA A 546 -5.95 17.15 16.46
N ASP A 547 -7.27 16.95 16.34
CA ASP A 547 -8.22 17.21 17.43
C ASP A 547 -8.29 16.08 18.46
N ALA A 548 -7.85 14.88 18.06
CA ALA A 548 -7.96 13.67 18.86
C ALA A 548 -6.81 12.69 18.59
N VAL A 549 -6.52 11.84 19.57
CA VAL A 549 -5.55 10.75 19.45
C VAL A 549 -6.25 9.42 19.72
N HIS A 550 -6.23 8.53 18.73
CA HIS A 550 -6.67 7.14 18.88
C HIS A 550 -5.46 6.23 19.12
N PRO A 551 -5.23 5.75 20.36
CA PRO A 551 -4.02 4.99 20.71
C PRO A 551 -4.04 3.53 20.23
N GLY A 552 -5.16 3.09 19.64
CA GLY A 552 -5.36 1.70 19.22
C GLY A 552 -5.52 0.79 20.43
N TYR A 553 -4.77 -0.31 20.42
CA TYR A 553 -4.73 -1.32 21.48
C TYR A 553 -3.29 -1.58 21.93
N GLY A 554 -2.40 -0.60 21.80
CA GLY A 554 -1.01 -0.68 22.29
C GLY A 554 -0.88 -0.24 23.76
N PHE A 555 0.35 -0.17 24.27
CA PHE A 555 0.62 0.20 25.68
C PHE A 555 0.11 1.58 26.08
N LEU A 556 0.10 2.56 25.16
CA LEU A 556 -0.41 3.90 25.47
C LEU A 556 -1.94 3.94 25.56
N ALA A 557 -2.65 2.91 25.07
CA ALA A 557 -4.11 2.91 25.05
C ALA A 557 -4.75 2.76 26.45
N GLU A 558 -3.98 2.24 27.41
CA GLU A 558 -4.39 2.03 28.80
C GLU A 558 -3.51 2.83 29.78
N ASN A 559 -2.78 3.84 29.30
CA ASN A 559 -1.87 4.65 30.09
C ASN A 559 -2.52 5.97 30.52
N GLU A 560 -2.66 6.16 31.84
CA GLU A 560 -3.31 7.32 32.44
C GLU A 560 -2.55 8.62 32.17
N ASP A 561 -1.21 8.59 32.22
CA ASP A 561 -0.37 9.76 31.99
C ASP A 561 -0.50 10.26 30.55
N PHE A 562 -0.64 9.37 29.59
CA PHE A 562 -0.82 9.73 28.18
C PHE A 562 -2.21 10.33 27.92
N ALA A 563 -3.26 9.75 28.50
CA ALA A 563 -4.60 10.31 28.42
C ALA A 563 -4.66 11.70 29.09
N ALA A 564 -3.98 11.87 30.24
CA ALA A 564 -3.87 13.16 30.91
C ALA A 564 -3.08 14.16 30.06
N ALA A 565 -1.96 13.75 29.47
CA ALA A 565 -1.16 14.59 28.58
C ALA A 565 -1.94 15.02 27.32
N CYS A 566 -2.79 14.16 26.76
CA CYS A 566 -3.71 14.53 25.67
C CYS A 566 -4.68 15.62 26.13
N ARG A 567 -5.34 15.43 27.28
CA ARG A 567 -6.27 16.42 27.84
C ARG A 567 -5.59 17.76 28.10
N ASP A 568 -4.44 17.76 28.75
CA ASP A 568 -3.68 18.96 29.10
C ASP A 568 -3.13 19.67 27.86
N ALA A 569 -2.95 18.94 26.76
CA ALA A 569 -2.61 19.46 25.45
C ALA A 569 -3.82 20.00 24.65
N GLY A 570 -5.05 19.87 25.15
CA GLY A 570 -6.27 20.23 24.43
C GLY A 570 -6.71 19.20 23.38
N LEU A 571 -6.14 18.00 23.40
CA LEU A 571 -6.46 16.90 22.49
C LEU A 571 -7.51 15.97 23.11
N THR A 572 -8.43 15.45 22.29
CA THR A 572 -9.36 14.41 22.72
C THR A 572 -8.67 13.04 22.69
N PHE A 573 -8.46 12.43 23.85
CA PHE A 573 -8.08 11.02 23.91
C PHE A 573 -9.28 10.13 23.53
N VAL A 574 -9.13 9.29 22.50
CA VAL A 574 -10.19 8.33 22.12
C VAL A 574 -10.11 7.11 23.03
N GLY A 575 -10.70 7.27 24.21
CA GLY A 575 -10.70 6.26 25.27
C GLY A 575 -11.41 6.78 26.54
N PRO A 576 -11.27 6.08 27.67
CA PRO A 576 -11.77 6.54 28.96
C PRO A 576 -11.02 7.76 29.49
N THR A 577 -11.55 8.42 30.52
CA THR A 577 -10.83 9.52 31.17
C THR A 577 -9.62 9.03 31.95
N PRO A 578 -8.58 9.87 32.14
CA PRO A 578 -7.37 9.49 32.90
C PRO A 578 -7.69 8.96 34.31
N GLU A 579 -8.68 9.55 34.98
CA GLU A 579 -9.11 9.14 36.32
C GLU A 579 -9.72 7.74 36.32
N VAL A 580 -10.49 7.40 35.27
CA VAL A 580 -11.09 6.08 35.10
C VAL A 580 -10.01 5.05 34.75
N ILE A 581 -9.06 5.40 33.87
CA ILE A 581 -7.91 4.55 33.53
C ILE A 581 -7.12 4.22 34.80
N ALA A 582 -6.77 5.22 35.61
CA ALA A 582 -6.03 5.02 36.85
C ALA A 582 -6.82 4.19 37.88
N ARG A 583 -8.11 4.49 38.08
CA ARG A 583 -8.96 3.76 39.04
C ARG A 583 -9.14 2.30 38.65
N MET A 584 -9.41 2.02 37.38
CA MET A 584 -9.70 0.67 36.90
C MET A 584 -8.44 -0.13 36.56
N GLY A 585 -7.31 0.54 36.28
CA GLY A 585 -5.99 -0.10 36.13
C GLY A 585 -5.39 -0.57 37.46
N SER A 586 -5.80 0.03 38.58
CA SER A 586 -5.43 -0.45 39.92
C SER A 586 -6.29 -1.65 40.31
N LYS A 587 -5.64 -2.81 40.55
CA LYS A 587 -6.32 -4.06 40.91
C LYS A 587 -7.19 -3.93 42.16
N THR A 588 -6.74 -3.21 43.17
CA THR A 588 -7.49 -3.05 44.43
C THR A 588 -8.64 -2.07 44.25
N ALA A 589 -8.43 -0.94 43.56
CA ALA A 589 -9.48 0.04 43.33
C ALA A 589 -10.56 -0.46 42.36
N ALA A 590 -10.18 -1.24 41.33
CA ALA A 590 -11.12 -1.90 40.43
C ALA A 590 -11.98 -2.94 41.17
N ARG A 591 -11.38 -3.74 42.06
CA ARG A 591 -12.12 -4.68 42.91
C ARG A 591 -13.08 -3.98 43.87
N GLN A 592 -12.63 -2.89 44.49
CA GLN A 592 -13.49 -2.07 45.34
C GLN A 592 -14.69 -1.51 44.56
N ALA A 593 -14.46 -1.01 43.34
CA ALA A 593 -15.54 -0.55 42.46
C ALA A 593 -16.52 -1.67 42.08
N ALA A 594 -16.03 -2.90 41.91
CA ALA A 594 -16.87 -4.07 41.68
C ALA A 594 -17.73 -4.43 42.89
N MET A 595 -17.15 -4.42 44.10
CA MET A 595 -17.89 -4.66 45.35
C MET A 595 -18.94 -3.57 45.62
N GLU A 596 -18.61 -2.31 45.38
CA GLU A 596 -19.55 -1.17 45.46
C GLU A 596 -20.72 -1.31 44.47
N ALA A 597 -20.46 -1.87 43.29
CA ALA A 597 -21.48 -2.19 42.30
C ALA A 597 -22.28 -3.48 42.61
N GLY A 598 -21.98 -4.16 43.72
CA GLY A 598 -22.62 -5.41 44.12
C GLY A 598 -22.20 -6.64 43.30
N VAL A 599 -21.09 -6.55 42.56
CA VAL A 599 -20.60 -7.63 41.71
C VAL A 599 -19.66 -8.55 42.49
N PRO A 600 -19.80 -9.89 42.38
CA PRO A 600 -18.92 -10.82 43.08
C PRO A 600 -17.44 -10.64 42.67
N VAL A 601 -16.55 -10.53 43.65
CA VAL A 601 -15.09 -10.60 43.47
C VAL A 601 -14.55 -11.89 44.05
N VAL A 602 -13.35 -12.30 43.64
CA VAL A 602 -12.71 -13.51 44.19
C VAL A 602 -12.50 -13.31 45.70
N PRO A 603 -12.95 -14.23 46.58
CA PRO A 603 -12.74 -14.09 48.02
C PRO A 603 -11.25 -13.88 48.36
N GLY A 604 -10.94 -12.88 49.18
CA GLY A 604 -9.56 -12.47 49.41
C GLY A 604 -9.43 -11.30 50.40
N THR A 605 -8.24 -10.72 50.47
CA THR A 605 -7.99 -9.47 51.20
C THR A 605 -8.59 -8.28 50.46
N GLU A 606 -9.22 -7.37 51.20
CA GLU A 606 -9.77 -6.11 50.67
C GLU A 606 -8.70 -5.02 50.52
N GLU A 607 -7.77 -4.95 51.48
CA GLU A 607 -6.67 -3.96 51.48
C GLU A 607 -5.30 -4.61 51.19
N PRO A 608 -4.37 -3.86 50.56
CA PRO A 608 -2.96 -4.23 50.46
C PRO A 608 -2.33 -4.59 51.80
N LEU A 609 -1.57 -5.68 51.82
CA LEU A 609 -0.77 -6.09 52.98
C LEU A 609 0.65 -5.53 52.85
N GLY A 610 0.88 -4.37 53.46
CA GLY A 610 2.20 -3.71 53.55
C GLY A 610 3.22 -4.51 54.37
N VAL A 611 4.50 -4.11 54.33
CA VAL A 611 5.62 -4.84 55.00
C VAL A 611 5.41 -4.96 56.51
N ASP A 612 4.68 -4.02 57.10
CA ASP A 612 4.46 -3.91 58.53
C ASP A 612 3.41 -4.91 59.07
N VAL A 613 2.71 -5.64 58.18
CA VAL A 613 1.72 -6.65 58.56
C VAL A 613 2.42 -7.96 58.97
N PRO A 614 2.24 -8.44 60.22
CA PRO A 614 2.88 -9.67 60.68
C PRO A 614 2.42 -10.93 59.95
N ASP A 615 3.34 -11.87 59.68
CA ASP A 615 3.04 -13.17 59.04
C ASP A 615 1.91 -13.95 59.74
N ALA A 616 1.79 -13.86 61.08
CA ALA A 616 0.71 -14.51 61.84
C ALA A 616 -0.67 -13.93 61.50
N THR A 617 -0.78 -12.62 61.26
CA THR A 617 -2.01 -11.98 60.81
C THR A 617 -2.36 -12.43 59.40
N ILE A 618 -1.34 -12.56 58.53
CA ILE A 618 -1.50 -13.06 57.16
C ILE A 618 -1.99 -14.52 57.16
N ALA A 619 -1.45 -15.36 58.06
CA ALA A 619 -1.87 -16.75 58.23
C ALA A 619 -3.35 -16.88 58.63
N GLY A 620 -3.81 -16.06 59.58
CA GLY A 620 -5.23 -16.05 59.97
C GLY A 620 -6.16 -15.60 58.83
N ILE A 621 -5.71 -14.69 57.97
CA ILE A 621 -6.44 -14.30 56.76
C ILE A 621 -6.48 -15.44 55.74
N ALA A 622 -5.34 -16.10 55.50
CA ALA A 622 -5.24 -17.23 54.58
C ALA A 622 -6.17 -18.40 54.97
N GLU A 623 -6.26 -18.72 56.25
CA GLU A 623 -7.21 -19.73 56.77
C GLU A 623 -8.67 -19.35 56.49
N ARG A 624 -9.03 -18.08 56.67
CA ARG A 624 -10.38 -17.57 56.41
C ARG A 624 -10.73 -17.57 54.92
N VAL A 625 -9.76 -17.27 54.04
CA VAL A 625 -9.94 -17.29 52.58
C VAL A 625 -10.04 -18.73 52.05
N GLY A 626 -9.31 -19.66 52.67
CA GLY A 626 -9.33 -21.10 52.37
C GLY A 626 -8.34 -21.50 51.27
N TYR A 627 -7.51 -22.52 51.55
CA TYR A 627 -6.51 -23.06 50.62
C TYR A 627 -7.16 -23.88 49.48
N PRO A 628 -6.57 -23.89 48.26
CA PRO A 628 -5.37 -23.16 47.87
C PRO A 628 -5.64 -21.66 47.68
N ILE A 629 -4.68 -20.83 48.07
CA ILE A 629 -4.70 -19.37 47.89
C ILE A 629 -3.64 -18.95 46.87
N MET A 630 -3.82 -17.76 46.31
CA MET A 630 -2.86 -17.07 45.45
C MET A 630 -2.41 -15.79 46.16
N ILE A 631 -1.10 -15.66 46.37
CA ILE A 631 -0.46 -14.40 46.74
C ILE A 631 -0.14 -13.65 45.46
N LYS A 632 -0.48 -12.37 45.38
CA LYS A 632 -0.20 -11.51 44.24
C LYS A 632 0.42 -10.20 44.70
N ALA A 633 1.36 -9.67 43.92
CA ALA A 633 1.86 -8.31 44.09
C ALA A 633 0.76 -7.27 43.78
N VAL A 634 0.72 -6.20 44.56
CA VAL A 634 -0.22 -5.09 44.36
C VAL A 634 0.14 -4.30 43.09
N ALA A 635 1.43 -4.04 42.90
CA ALA A 635 1.98 -3.46 41.67
C ALA A 635 2.41 -4.58 40.69
N GLY A 636 2.08 -4.43 39.40
CA GLY A 636 2.57 -5.31 38.32
C GLY A 636 1.49 -6.15 37.59
N GLY A 637 1.79 -6.55 36.35
CA GLY A 637 0.93 -7.34 35.45
C GLY A 637 1.63 -8.59 34.89
N GLY A 638 0.90 -9.43 34.16
CA GLY A 638 1.48 -10.57 33.42
C GLY A 638 1.99 -11.73 34.29
N GLY A 639 1.46 -11.88 35.50
CA GLY A 639 1.71 -13.03 36.38
C GLY A 639 3.04 -13.04 37.16
N LYS A 640 3.86 -12.00 37.02
CA LYS A 640 5.06 -11.79 37.86
C LYS A 640 4.67 -11.47 39.31
N GLY A 641 5.36 -12.06 40.28
CA GLY A 641 5.03 -11.91 41.70
C GLY A 641 3.79 -12.67 42.18
N MET A 642 3.30 -13.65 41.40
CA MET A 642 2.19 -14.53 41.82
C MET A 642 2.72 -15.86 42.38
N ARG A 643 2.17 -16.30 43.52
CA ARG A 643 2.55 -17.57 44.17
C ARG A 643 1.30 -18.31 44.60
N VAL A 644 1.19 -19.56 44.19
CA VAL A 644 0.20 -20.50 44.74
C VAL A 644 0.71 -20.99 46.09
N VAL A 645 -0.16 -20.98 47.09
CA VAL A 645 0.08 -21.61 48.38
C VAL A 645 -1.01 -22.65 48.57
N SER A 646 -0.63 -23.92 48.67
CA SER A 646 -1.59 -25.03 48.73
C SER A 646 -1.85 -25.48 50.17
N SER A 647 -0.95 -25.16 51.09
CA SER A 647 -1.08 -25.49 52.51
C SER A 647 -0.43 -24.44 53.43
N PRO A 648 -0.78 -24.39 54.73
CA PRO A 648 -0.23 -23.41 55.67
C PRO A 648 1.29 -23.40 55.78
N GLU A 649 1.95 -24.55 55.61
CA GLU A 649 3.40 -24.71 55.75
C GLU A 649 4.19 -23.96 54.67
N GLU A 650 3.59 -23.73 53.50
CA GLU A 650 4.20 -23.03 52.37
C GLU A 650 4.12 -21.50 52.49
N LEU A 651 3.23 -20.99 53.35
CA LEU A 651 2.78 -19.59 53.36
C LEU A 651 3.91 -18.59 53.65
N SER A 652 4.65 -18.76 54.74
CA SER A 652 5.71 -17.81 55.14
C SER A 652 6.87 -17.75 54.14
N SER A 653 7.15 -18.87 53.45
CA SER A 653 8.14 -18.89 52.37
C SER A 653 7.63 -18.12 51.15
N ALA A 654 6.37 -18.36 50.76
CA ALA A 654 5.73 -17.71 49.62
C ALA A 654 5.55 -16.19 49.81
N ILE A 655 5.20 -15.72 51.03
CA ILE A 655 5.11 -14.29 51.36
C ILE A 655 6.45 -13.59 51.14
N ARG A 656 7.53 -14.12 51.73
CA ARG A 656 8.87 -13.53 51.61
C ARG A 656 9.32 -13.47 50.14
N ALA A 657 9.11 -14.55 49.40
CA ALA A 657 9.43 -14.61 47.97
C ALA A 657 8.61 -13.59 47.16
N ALA A 658 7.29 -13.53 47.38
CA ALA A 658 6.41 -12.60 46.68
C ALA A 658 6.76 -11.12 46.97
N ARG A 659 7.00 -10.76 48.24
CA ARG A 659 7.42 -9.41 48.62
C ARG A 659 8.77 -9.02 48.01
N SER A 660 9.74 -9.94 48.06
CA SER A 660 11.07 -9.70 47.48
C SER A 660 11.00 -9.52 45.96
N GLU A 661 10.19 -10.32 45.28
CA GLU A 661 9.99 -10.24 43.84
C GLU A 661 9.24 -8.96 43.45
N ALA A 662 8.22 -8.58 44.23
CA ALA A 662 7.46 -7.35 44.03
C ALA A 662 8.33 -6.10 44.25
N GLN A 663 9.12 -6.07 45.31
CA GLN A 663 10.09 -5.00 45.57
C GLN A 663 11.12 -4.87 44.44
N ALA A 664 11.68 -5.99 44.00
CA ALA A 664 12.72 -6.00 42.97
C ALA A 664 12.17 -5.61 41.59
N SER A 665 10.93 -6.00 41.29
CA SER A 665 10.34 -5.81 39.96
C SER A 665 9.55 -4.51 39.83
N PHE A 666 8.94 -4.03 40.92
CA PHE A 666 7.95 -2.94 40.90
C PHE A 666 8.19 -1.85 41.94
N GLY A 667 9.21 -2.00 42.80
CA GLY A 667 9.53 -1.01 43.84
C GLY A 667 8.57 -0.97 45.03
N ASP A 668 7.49 -1.77 45.00
CA ASP A 668 6.48 -1.88 46.05
C ASP A 668 6.38 -3.33 46.56
N PRO A 669 6.67 -3.59 47.85
CA PRO A 669 6.61 -4.93 48.46
C PRO A 669 5.20 -5.32 48.93
N ALA A 670 4.18 -4.50 48.68
CA ALA A 670 2.81 -4.81 49.08
C ALA A 670 2.24 -6.00 48.29
N ILE A 671 1.54 -6.89 49.00
CA ILE A 671 0.91 -8.09 48.45
C ILE A 671 -0.56 -8.14 48.84
N TYR A 672 -1.34 -8.96 48.16
CA TYR A 672 -2.71 -9.28 48.53
C TYR A 672 -2.98 -10.78 48.30
N LEU A 673 -3.99 -11.32 48.98
CA LEU A 673 -4.34 -12.74 48.98
C LEU A 673 -5.70 -12.93 48.33
N GLU A 674 -5.83 -13.96 47.51
CA GLU A 674 -7.11 -14.39 46.94
C GLU A 674 -7.22 -15.90 47.00
N ARG A 675 -8.45 -16.41 47.06
CA ARG A 675 -8.73 -17.83 46.85
C ARG A 675 -8.35 -18.19 45.41
N ARG A 676 -7.59 -19.28 45.24
CA ARG A 676 -7.29 -19.79 43.90
C ARG A 676 -8.50 -20.54 43.37
N ILE A 677 -9.12 -20.01 42.32
CA ILE A 677 -10.13 -20.75 41.56
C ILE A 677 -9.42 -21.84 40.76
N LEU A 678 -9.87 -23.09 40.90
CA LEU A 678 -9.32 -24.23 40.17
C LEU A 678 -10.00 -24.33 38.81
N ASN A 679 -9.19 -24.57 37.77
CA ASN A 679 -9.64 -24.74 36.38
C ASN A 679 -10.68 -23.69 35.90
N PRO A 680 -10.51 -22.39 36.20
CA PRO A 680 -11.49 -21.40 35.78
C PRO A 680 -11.46 -21.23 34.27
N ARG A 681 -12.62 -20.86 33.72
CA ARG A 681 -12.71 -20.23 32.41
C ARG A 681 -12.47 -18.73 32.54
N HIS A 682 -11.85 -18.16 31.52
CA HIS A 682 -11.67 -16.73 31.37
C HIS A 682 -12.79 -16.20 30.46
N ILE A 683 -13.75 -15.50 31.05
CA ILE A 683 -14.90 -14.92 30.34
C ILE A 683 -14.77 -13.40 30.34
N GLU A 684 -15.05 -12.79 29.20
CA GLU A 684 -14.90 -11.35 29.03
C GLU A 684 -16.17 -10.71 28.49
N VAL A 685 -16.46 -9.49 28.93
CA VAL A 685 -17.55 -8.67 28.40
C VAL A 685 -16.98 -7.36 27.91
N GLN A 686 -17.00 -7.18 26.59
CA GLN A 686 -16.72 -5.88 26.00
C GLN A 686 -17.92 -4.95 26.17
N LEU A 687 -17.66 -3.68 26.36
CA LEU A 687 -18.68 -2.66 26.55
C LEU A 687 -18.29 -1.33 25.91
N LEU A 688 -19.31 -0.52 25.61
CA LEU A 688 -19.17 0.88 25.24
C LEU A 688 -19.91 1.74 26.28
N GLY A 689 -19.25 2.79 26.76
CA GLY A 689 -19.86 3.85 27.57
C GLY A 689 -19.84 5.20 26.85
N ASP A 690 -20.87 6.03 26.99
CA ASP A 690 -20.86 7.41 26.47
C ASP A 690 -20.82 8.46 27.59
N ARG A 691 -20.63 9.72 27.21
CA ARG A 691 -20.62 10.86 28.14
C ARG A 691 -22.01 11.22 28.68
N HIS A 692 -23.07 10.55 28.20
CA HIS A 692 -24.46 10.76 28.60
C HIS A 692 -24.91 9.74 29.66
N GLY A 693 -24.00 8.88 30.13
CA GLY A 693 -24.26 7.84 31.13
C GLY A 693 -24.83 6.54 30.54
N THR A 694 -24.92 6.41 29.21
CA THR A 694 -25.34 5.17 28.55
C THR A 694 -24.16 4.19 28.57
N VAL A 695 -24.41 2.96 29.00
CA VAL A 695 -23.45 1.85 28.94
C VAL A 695 -24.11 0.65 28.30
N ILE A 696 -23.47 0.12 27.26
CA ILE A 696 -23.95 -1.01 26.46
C ILE A 696 -22.91 -2.13 26.52
N PRO A 697 -23.18 -3.21 27.27
CA PRO A 697 -22.38 -4.42 27.22
C PRO A 697 -22.73 -5.26 25.99
N PHE A 698 -21.75 -6.00 25.48
CA PHE A 698 -21.91 -6.93 24.36
C PHE A 698 -21.94 -8.37 24.86
N VAL A 699 -22.34 -9.28 23.97
CA VAL A 699 -22.19 -10.73 24.18
C VAL A 699 -20.77 -11.08 24.66
N GLU A 700 -20.69 -12.03 25.60
CA GLU A 700 -19.43 -12.44 26.23
C GLU A 700 -18.51 -13.19 25.27
N ARG A 701 -17.21 -13.04 25.52
CA ARG A 701 -16.16 -13.82 24.88
C ARG A 701 -15.61 -14.90 25.81
N GLU A 702 -15.17 -15.98 25.19
CA GLU A 702 -14.40 -17.06 25.79
C GLU A 702 -12.93 -16.89 25.43
N CYS A 703 -12.09 -16.67 26.44
CA CYS A 703 -10.67 -16.34 26.30
C CYS A 703 -9.77 -17.33 27.07
N SER A 704 -10.29 -18.51 27.41
CA SER A 704 -9.57 -19.52 28.20
C SER A 704 -8.40 -20.19 27.48
N ILE A 705 -8.32 -20.12 26.15
CA ILE A 705 -7.21 -20.70 25.40
C ILE A 705 -6.04 -19.70 25.40
N GLN A 706 -5.19 -19.85 26.40
CA GLN A 706 -4.07 -18.95 26.67
C GLN A 706 -2.77 -19.74 26.94
N ARG A 707 -1.63 -19.17 26.56
CA ARG A 707 -0.28 -19.71 26.80
C ARG A 707 0.48 -18.74 27.68
N ARG A 708 0.95 -19.17 28.87
CA ARG A 708 1.65 -18.28 29.82
C ARG A 708 0.89 -16.95 30.07
N HIS A 709 -0.42 -17.04 30.24
CA HIS A 709 -1.34 -15.89 30.39
C HIS A 709 -1.55 -15.01 29.14
N GLN A 710 -0.96 -15.34 27.99
CA GLN A 710 -1.24 -14.69 26.71
C GLN A 710 -2.40 -15.40 26.01
N LYS A 711 -3.48 -14.69 25.73
CA LYS A 711 -4.63 -15.22 24.96
C LYS A 711 -4.19 -15.48 23.50
N VAL A 712 -4.54 -16.66 22.95
CA VAL A 712 -4.13 -17.06 21.60
C VAL A 712 -5.29 -17.49 20.70
N ILE A 713 -6.41 -17.95 21.28
CA ILE A 713 -7.67 -18.18 20.60
C ILE A 713 -8.78 -17.58 21.45
N GLU A 714 -9.66 -16.82 20.80
CA GLU A 714 -10.81 -16.17 21.42
C GLU A 714 -12.05 -16.49 20.60
N GLU A 715 -13.18 -16.71 21.26
CA GLU A 715 -14.44 -16.97 20.57
C GLU A 715 -15.64 -16.30 21.22
N THR A 716 -16.67 -16.02 20.43
CA THR A 716 -17.94 -15.49 20.92
C THR A 716 -19.12 -16.05 20.13
N PRO A 717 -20.22 -16.43 20.80
CA PRO A 717 -20.41 -16.49 22.26
C PRO A 717 -19.57 -17.59 22.94
N SER A 718 -19.45 -17.55 24.28
CA SER A 718 -18.80 -18.65 25.01
C SER A 718 -19.65 -19.93 24.96
N PRO A 719 -19.06 -21.12 24.72
CA PRO A 719 -19.78 -22.39 24.78
C PRO A 719 -20.21 -22.76 26.21
N ALA A 720 -19.64 -22.13 27.24
CA ALA A 720 -19.93 -22.42 28.65
C ALA A 720 -20.99 -21.48 29.25
N VAL A 721 -21.34 -20.38 28.57
CA VAL A 721 -22.20 -19.34 29.12
C VAL A 721 -23.62 -19.47 28.55
N SER A 722 -24.56 -19.86 29.41
CA SER A 722 -25.99 -19.89 29.07
C SER A 722 -26.58 -18.49 28.93
N ARG A 723 -27.70 -18.33 28.22
CA ARG A 723 -28.37 -17.03 28.05
C ARG A 723 -28.71 -16.33 29.39
N PRO A 724 -29.27 -17.01 30.42
CA PRO A 724 -29.50 -16.36 31.72
C PRO A 724 -28.22 -15.90 32.39
N LEU A 725 -27.14 -16.68 32.29
CA LEU A 725 -25.84 -16.31 32.83
C LEU A 725 -25.23 -15.13 32.09
N ARG A 726 -25.30 -15.11 30.75
CA ARG A 726 -24.90 -13.97 29.90
C ARG A 726 -25.55 -12.68 30.35
N LEU A 727 -26.87 -12.68 30.55
CA LEU A 727 -27.60 -11.49 31.00
C LEU A 727 -27.12 -11.01 32.38
N ARG A 728 -26.76 -11.94 33.29
CA ARG A 728 -26.19 -11.59 34.60
C ARG A 728 -24.80 -10.98 34.47
N ILE A 729 -23.86 -11.67 33.81
CA ILE A 729 -22.47 -11.20 33.69
C ILE A 729 -22.40 -9.86 32.95
N THR A 730 -23.18 -9.69 31.88
CA THR A 730 -23.22 -8.43 31.12
C THR A 730 -23.89 -7.29 31.89
N SER A 731 -24.92 -7.59 32.69
CA SER A 731 -25.53 -6.61 33.61
C SER A 731 -24.53 -6.16 34.67
N ASP A 732 -23.79 -7.10 35.27
CA ASP A 732 -22.78 -6.82 36.29
C ASP A 732 -21.61 -6.00 35.70
N ALA A 733 -21.13 -6.36 34.51
CA ALA A 733 -20.13 -5.58 33.78
C ALA A 733 -20.59 -4.13 33.53
N ALA A 734 -21.86 -3.94 33.13
CA ALA A 734 -22.43 -2.62 32.94
C ALA A 734 -22.62 -1.85 34.26
N ALA A 735 -22.92 -2.54 35.36
CA ALA A 735 -23.04 -1.93 36.68
C ALA A 735 -21.70 -1.36 37.18
N ILE A 736 -20.60 -2.12 37.02
CA ILE A 736 -19.24 -1.65 37.34
C ILE A 736 -18.89 -0.44 36.48
N ALA A 737 -19.09 -0.53 35.16
CA ALA A 737 -18.78 0.57 34.24
C ALA A 737 -19.56 1.86 34.60
N ARG A 738 -20.83 1.74 35.00
CA ARG A 738 -21.63 2.88 35.46
C ARG A 738 -21.14 3.45 36.79
N SER A 739 -20.73 2.62 37.75
CA SER A 739 -20.29 3.08 39.08
C SER A 739 -19.03 3.94 39.02
N VAL A 740 -18.22 3.77 37.98
CA VAL A 740 -17.00 4.55 37.74
C VAL A 740 -17.15 5.63 36.67
N GLY A 741 -18.33 5.78 36.07
CA GLY A 741 -18.56 6.75 34.99
C GLY A 741 -17.75 6.45 33.72
N TYR A 742 -17.63 5.17 33.36
CA TYR A 742 -16.80 4.71 32.25
C TYR A 742 -17.26 5.25 30.89
N THR A 743 -16.31 5.61 30.01
CA THR A 743 -16.58 6.08 28.64
C THR A 743 -15.70 5.38 27.62
N ASN A 744 -16.15 5.34 26.37
CA ASN A 744 -15.50 4.68 25.23
C ASN A 744 -15.48 3.15 25.37
N ALA A 745 -14.61 2.45 24.64
CA ALA A 745 -14.49 1.00 24.70
C ALA A 745 -13.71 0.51 25.93
N GLY A 746 -14.12 -0.63 26.47
CA GLY A 746 -13.40 -1.36 27.51
C GLY A 746 -13.87 -2.81 27.59
N THR A 747 -13.12 -3.62 28.32
CA THR A 747 -13.48 -5.01 28.59
C THR A 747 -13.41 -5.32 30.07
N MET A 748 -14.47 -5.92 30.60
CA MET A 748 -14.51 -6.51 31.94
C MET A 748 -14.12 -7.98 31.86
N GLU A 749 -13.16 -8.40 32.68
CA GLU A 749 -12.68 -9.78 32.75
C GLU A 749 -13.26 -10.49 33.98
N PHE A 750 -13.66 -11.75 33.79
CA PHE A 750 -14.26 -12.60 34.82
C PHE A 750 -13.61 -13.98 34.83
N LEU A 751 -13.45 -14.54 36.03
CA LEU A 751 -13.20 -15.96 36.21
C LEU A 751 -14.51 -16.69 36.44
N PHE A 752 -14.78 -17.71 35.64
CA PHE A 752 -15.96 -18.56 35.75
C PHE A 752 -15.56 -19.97 36.20
N ASP A 753 -16.08 -20.40 37.35
CA ASP A 753 -15.76 -21.69 37.95
C ASP A 753 -16.69 -22.83 37.48
N GLU A 754 -16.27 -24.07 37.71
CA GLU A 754 -17.05 -25.27 37.32
C GLU A 754 -18.40 -25.37 38.06
N SER A 755 -18.57 -24.65 39.17
CA SER A 755 -19.82 -24.62 39.94
C SER A 755 -20.83 -23.60 39.41
N GLY A 756 -20.49 -22.86 38.36
CA GLY A 756 -21.37 -21.87 37.73
C GLY A 756 -21.32 -20.48 38.38
N HIS A 757 -20.35 -20.21 39.26
CA HIS A 757 -20.11 -18.88 39.80
C HIS A 757 -19.10 -18.13 38.93
N PHE A 758 -19.27 -16.82 38.83
CA PHE A 758 -18.29 -15.94 38.22
C PHE A 758 -17.82 -14.88 39.21
N TYR A 759 -16.60 -14.42 39.02
CA TYR A 759 -15.96 -13.41 39.86
C TYR A 759 -15.25 -12.40 38.98
N PHE A 760 -15.46 -11.11 39.25
CA PHE A 760 -14.72 -10.03 38.61
C PHE A 760 -13.22 -10.19 38.87
N LEU A 761 -12.44 -10.13 37.80
CA LEU A 761 -10.99 -10.24 37.83
C LEU A 761 -10.34 -8.87 37.71
N GLU A 762 -10.53 -8.22 36.57
CA GLU A 762 -9.98 -6.90 36.25
C GLU A 762 -10.73 -6.26 35.09
N MET A 763 -10.34 -5.03 34.73
CA MET A 763 -10.85 -4.32 33.56
C MET A 763 -9.70 -3.86 32.69
N ASN A 764 -9.77 -4.15 31.40
CA ASN A 764 -8.90 -3.54 30.40
C ASN A 764 -9.55 -2.24 29.92
N THR A 765 -8.87 -1.11 30.16
CA THR A 765 -9.40 0.23 29.90
C THR A 765 -9.16 0.71 28.46
N ARG A 766 -9.18 -0.23 27.51
CA ARG A 766 -8.89 -0.01 26.09
C ARG A 766 -9.69 -0.96 25.20
N LEU A 767 -9.70 -0.68 23.90
CA LEU A 767 -10.09 -1.68 22.91
C LEU A 767 -9.12 -2.86 22.99
N GLN A 768 -9.63 -4.08 23.06
CA GLN A 768 -8.79 -5.27 23.06
C GLN A 768 -8.52 -5.79 21.65
N VAL A 769 -7.43 -6.55 21.49
CA VAL A 769 -6.96 -7.08 20.21
C VAL A 769 -8.08 -7.90 19.54
N GLU A 770 -8.74 -8.72 20.34
CA GLU A 770 -9.83 -9.65 20.04
C GLU A 770 -11.22 -9.03 19.87
N HIS A 771 -11.33 -7.69 19.79
CA HIS A 771 -12.60 -7.04 19.47
C HIS A 771 -13.29 -7.53 18.16
N PRO A 772 -12.57 -7.97 17.10
CA PRO A 772 -13.20 -8.38 15.85
C PRO A 772 -14.17 -9.56 16.01
N VAL A 773 -13.98 -10.47 16.99
CA VAL A 773 -14.97 -11.55 17.19
C VAL A 773 -16.31 -10.99 17.65
N THR A 774 -16.30 -9.97 18.51
CA THR A 774 -17.52 -9.27 18.97
C THR A 774 -18.18 -8.53 17.81
N GLU A 775 -17.41 -7.84 16.98
CA GLU A 775 -17.91 -7.15 15.79
C GLU A 775 -18.53 -8.13 14.78
N MET A 776 -17.86 -9.25 14.50
CA MET A 776 -18.34 -10.27 13.56
C MET A 776 -19.63 -10.94 14.06
N ALA A 777 -19.72 -11.24 15.36
CA ALA A 777 -20.91 -11.87 15.92
C ALA A 777 -22.11 -10.93 16.04
N THR A 778 -21.90 -9.62 16.24
CA THR A 778 -23.00 -8.66 16.43
C THR A 778 -23.32 -7.84 15.19
N GLY A 779 -22.34 -7.60 14.32
CA GLY A 779 -22.42 -6.66 13.19
C GLY A 779 -22.22 -5.19 13.57
N ILE A 780 -21.71 -4.92 14.78
CA ILE A 780 -21.50 -3.57 15.30
C ILE A 780 -20.01 -3.28 15.27
N ASP A 781 -19.63 -2.20 14.59
CA ASP A 781 -18.24 -1.72 14.50
C ASP A 781 -17.87 -0.92 15.75
N LEU A 782 -17.02 -1.49 16.60
CA LEU A 782 -16.64 -0.91 17.88
C LEU A 782 -15.68 0.26 17.69
N VAL A 783 -14.74 0.15 16.73
CA VAL A 783 -13.76 1.22 16.43
C VAL A 783 -14.48 2.48 15.94
N GLN A 784 -15.46 2.33 15.06
CA GLN A 784 -16.32 3.42 14.62
C GLN A 784 -17.02 4.09 15.80
N TRP A 785 -17.60 3.30 16.72
CA TRP A 785 -18.26 3.85 17.90
C TRP A 785 -17.31 4.54 18.88
N GLN A 786 -16.06 4.08 19.02
CA GLN A 786 -15.05 4.79 19.82
C GLN A 786 -14.88 6.23 19.36
N ILE A 787 -14.82 6.44 18.04
CA ILE A 787 -14.69 7.79 17.44
C ILE A 787 -15.96 8.61 17.67
N ARG A 788 -17.15 8.04 17.45
CA ARG A 788 -18.43 8.73 17.67
C ARG A 788 -18.62 9.18 19.12
N ILE A 789 -18.29 8.31 20.08
CA ILE A 789 -18.31 8.63 21.51
C ILE A 789 -17.31 9.75 21.83
N ALA A 790 -16.10 9.70 21.27
CA ALA A 790 -15.10 10.75 21.46
C ALA A 790 -15.57 12.11 20.92
N ARG A 791 -16.37 12.12 19.85
CA ARG A 791 -17.05 13.32 19.32
C ARG A 791 -18.24 13.81 20.18
N GLY A 792 -18.58 13.09 21.25
CA GLY A 792 -19.68 13.44 22.16
C GLY A 792 -21.05 12.91 21.74
N GLU A 793 -21.12 12.05 20.73
CA GLU A 793 -22.38 11.43 20.32
C GLU A 793 -22.93 10.49 21.41
N LYS A 794 -24.25 10.42 21.51
CA LYS A 794 -24.94 9.46 22.39
C LYS A 794 -24.96 8.08 21.75
N LEU A 795 -24.75 7.04 22.54
CA LEU A 795 -24.91 5.65 22.12
C LEU A 795 -26.37 5.38 21.76
N THR A 796 -26.60 4.93 20.53
CA THR A 796 -27.93 4.59 20.01
C THR A 796 -28.04 3.11 19.60
N ILE A 797 -27.07 2.28 19.99
CA ILE A 797 -27.14 0.83 19.78
C ILE A 797 -28.30 0.29 20.62
N ASP A 798 -29.11 -0.57 20.03
CA ASP A 798 -30.10 -1.34 20.77
C ASP A 798 -29.39 -2.39 21.66
N PRO A 799 -29.51 -2.32 23.00
CA PRO A 799 -28.88 -3.28 23.91
C PRO A 799 -29.27 -4.74 23.61
N ASP A 800 -30.48 -4.96 23.13
CA ASP A 800 -30.97 -6.30 22.78
C ASP A 800 -30.19 -6.89 21.59
N THR A 801 -29.77 -6.04 20.66
CA THR A 801 -28.95 -6.42 19.50
C THR A 801 -27.50 -6.73 19.92
N ALA A 802 -26.93 -5.96 20.85
CA ALA A 802 -25.58 -6.19 21.37
C ALA A 802 -25.43 -7.53 22.13
N LEU A 803 -26.52 -8.02 22.73
CA LEU A 803 -26.57 -9.25 23.53
C LEU A 803 -27.06 -10.50 22.76
N LYS A 804 -27.55 -10.33 21.53
CA LYS A 804 -28.03 -11.42 20.65
C LYS A 804 -27.04 -11.64 19.50
N PRO A 805 -26.05 -12.53 19.65
CA PRO A 805 -25.13 -12.83 18.56
C PRO A 805 -25.88 -13.41 17.36
N ARG A 806 -25.51 -13.00 16.15
CA ARG A 806 -26.06 -13.46 14.87
C ARG A 806 -25.41 -14.76 14.37
N GLY A 807 -24.45 -15.29 15.11
CA GLY A 807 -23.69 -16.50 14.81
C GLY A 807 -22.56 -16.67 15.84
N HIS A 808 -21.52 -17.41 15.45
CA HIS A 808 -20.33 -17.67 16.27
C HIS A 808 -19.09 -17.18 15.53
N ALA A 809 -18.19 -16.49 16.22
CA ALA A 809 -16.91 -16.04 15.67
C ALA A 809 -15.74 -16.57 16.50
N ILE A 810 -14.66 -16.95 15.82
CA ILE A 810 -13.41 -17.43 16.42
C ILE A 810 -12.27 -16.60 15.83
N GLU A 811 -11.36 -16.13 16.67
CA GLU A 811 -10.11 -15.47 16.28
C GLU A 811 -8.91 -16.35 16.64
N CYS A 812 -7.90 -16.34 15.78
CA CYS A 812 -6.59 -16.91 16.01
C CYS A 812 -5.53 -15.83 15.80
N ARG A 813 -4.67 -15.61 16.80
CA ARG A 813 -3.60 -14.61 16.71
C ARG A 813 -2.37 -15.18 16.01
N ILE A 814 -2.15 -14.78 14.78
CA ILE A 814 -1.01 -15.25 13.98
C ILE A 814 0.24 -14.47 14.39
N TYR A 815 1.20 -15.14 15.03
CA TYR A 815 2.48 -14.54 15.43
C TYR A 815 3.64 -15.11 14.63
N ALA A 816 4.70 -14.32 14.48
CA ALA A 816 6.01 -14.78 14.02
C ALA A 816 6.73 -15.54 15.14
N GLU A 817 6.32 -16.78 15.39
CA GLU A 817 6.88 -17.69 16.39
C GLU A 817 7.06 -19.10 15.81
N ASP A 818 8.11 -19.79 16.24
CA ASP A 818 8.32 -21.20 15.93
C ASP A 818 7.63 -22.10 16.95
N ALA A 819 6.40 -22.53 16.63
CA ALA A 819 5.60 -23.39 17.49
C ALA A 819 6.29 -24.71 17.85
N ASP A 820 7.13 -25.26 16.97
CA ASP A 820 7.86 -26.52 17.21
C ASP A 820 9.06 -26.32 18.15
N ALA A 821 9.66 -25.12 18.12
CA ALA A 821 10.76 -24.75 19.00
C ALA A 821 10.28 -24.07 20.29
N GLY A 822 9.18 -24.52 20.88
CA GLY A 822 8.64 -23.96 22.12
C GLY A 822 8.15 -22.52 21.97
N PHE A 823 7.67 -22.15 20.77
CA PHE A 823 7.17 -20.82 20.41
C PHE A 823 8.22 -19.73 20.58
N MET A 824 9.47 -20.02 20.21
CA MET A 824 10.52 -19.02 20.19
C MET A 824 10.20 -17.95 19.12
N PRO A 825 10.48 -16.66 19.38
CA PRO A 825 10.26 -15.61 18.39
C PRO A 825 10.99 -15.92 17.08
N SER A 826 10.29 -15.72 15.96
CA SER A 826 10.80 -15.86 14.59
C SER A 826 10.62 -14.55 13.79
N PRO A 827 11.04 -13.38 14.32
CA PRO A 827 11.02 -12.14 13.55
C PRO A 827 11.96 -12.25 12.35
N GLY A 828 11.62 -11.56 11.25
CA GLY A 828 12.40 -11.62 10.03
C GLY A 828 11.60 -11.29 8.79
N HIS A 829 12.23 -11.53 7.65
CA HIS A 829 11.72 -11.16 6.34
C HIS A 829 10.64 -12.12 5.84
N ILE A 830 9.49 -11.58 5.45
CA ILE A 830 8.41 -12.33 4.82
C ILE A 830 8.70 -12.43 3.31
N ALA A 831 9.22 -13.56 2.86
CA ALA A 831 9.56 -13.78 1.45
C ALA A 831 8.34 -13.91 0.52
N ALA A 832 7.21 -14.39 1.06
CA ALA A 832 5.92 -14.43 0.39
C ALA A 832 4.79 -14.54 1.43
N LEU A 833 3.61 -14.03 1.09
CA LEU A 833 2.44 -14.05 1.94
C LEU A 833 1.21 -14.38 1.10
N ARG A 834 0.44 -15.40 1.50
CA ARG A 834 -0.92 -15.68 1.02
C ARG A 834 -1.85 -15.63 2.21
N VAL A 835 -2.76 -14.66 2.22
CA VAL A 835 -3.79 -14.53 3.25
C VAL A 835 -5.08 -15.24 2.82
N PRO A 836 -5.83 -15.84 3.75
CA PRO A 836 -7.12 -16.47 3.46
C PRO A 836 -8.21 -15.42 3.20
N SER A 837 -9.23 -15.79 2.43
CA SER A 837 -10.37 -14.91 2.14
C SER A 837 -11.68 -15.68 1.93
N GLY A 838 -12.78 -14.96 1.74
CA GLY A 838 -14.09 -15.52 1.42
C GLY A 838 -15.14 -15.27 2.51
N PRO A 839 -16.38 -15.78 2.33
CA PRO A 839 -17.50 -15.49 3.21
C PRO A 839 -17.23 -15.89 4.65
N GLY A 840 -17.45 -14.94 5.57
CA GLY A 840 -17.24 -15.14 7.01
C GLY A 840 -15.77 -15.17 7.44
N ILE A 841 -14.81 -14.88 6.56
CA ILE A 841 -13.39 -14.73 6.92
C ILE A 841 -13.03 -13.24 6.95
N ARG A 842 -12.37 -12.81 8.03
CA ARG A 842 -11.78 -11.48 8.19
C ARG A 842 -10.31 -11.66 8.60
N ASP A 843 -9.40 -10.95 7.95
CA ASP A 843 -7.98 -10.93 8.29
C ASP A 843 -7.55 -9.47 8.52
N ASP A 844 -7.29 -9.13 9.78
CA ASP A 844 -6.76 -7.82 10.16
C ASP A 844 -5.23 -7.96 10.27
N SER A 845 -4.52 -7.66 9.19
CA SER A 845 -3.07 -7.83 9.05
C SER A 845 -2.34 -6.51 8.81
N GLY A 846 -1.15 -6.37 9.41
CA GLY A 846 -0.18 -5.32 9.09
C GLY A 846 1.02 -5.83 8.28
N ALA A 847 1.05 -7.11 7.93
CA ALA A 847 2.16 -7.77 7.26
C ALA A 847 1.98 -7.83 5.74
N GLU A 848 3.07 -7.69 4.99
CA GLU A 848 3.10 -7.76 3.52
C GLU A 848 4.26 -8.63 3.02
N ALA A 849 4.12 -9.23 1.84
CA ALA A 849 5.22 -9.91 1.18
C ALA A 849 6.35 -8.91 0.87
N GLY A 850 7.57 -9.23 1.28
CA GLY A 850 8.74 -8.35 1.22
C GLY A 850 8.90 -7.44 2.43
N GLY A 851 7.97 -7.47 3.41
CA GLY A 851 8.09 -6.76 4.68
C GLY A 851 8.88 -7.54 5.73
N ASP A 852 9.28 -6.86 6.80
CA ASP A 852 9.98 -7.47 7.95
C ASP A 852 9.09 -7.42 9.19
N VAL A 853 9.00 -8.54 9.93
CA VAL A 853 8.47 -8.54 11.29
C VAL A 853 9.60 -8.11 12.23
N PRO A 854 9.49 -6.96 12.93
CA PRO A 854 10.60 -6.41 13.71
C PRO A 854 10.78 -7.15 15.04
N ILE A 855 12.00 -7.10 15.58
CA ILE A 855 12.31 -7.59 16.94
C ILE A 855 11.83 -6.65 18.05
N PHE A 856 11.44 -5.42 17.70
CA PHE A 856 11.24 -4.32 18.65
C PHE A 856 9.80 -4.20 19.16
N TYR A 857 8.84 -4.82 18.47
CA TYR A 857 7.42 -4.76 18.76
C TYR A 857 6.86 -6.16 18.91
N ASP A 858 5.57 -6.23 19.25
CA ASP A 858 4.82 -7.48 19.23
C ASP A 858 4.96 -8.17 17.84
N PRO A 859 5.34 -9.46 17.78
CA PRO A 859 5.57 -10.18 16.53
C PRO A 859 4.26 -10.63 15.83
N MET A 860 3.10 -10.11 16.23
CA MET A 860 1.81 -10.41 15.61
C MET A 860 1.80 -9.99 14.14
N ILE A 861 1.51 -10.96 13.28
CA ILE A 861 1.38 -10.81 11.82
C ILE A 861 -0.04 -10.36 11.50
N SER A 862 -1.05 -11.09 12.00
CA SER A 862 -2.45 -10.75 11.81
C SER A 862 -3.37 -11.34 12.87
N LYS A 863 -4.57 -10.76 12.98
CA LYS A 863 -5.72 -11.36 13.66
C LYS A 863 -6.57 -12.03 12.59
N LEU A 864 -6.62 -13.35 12.59
CA LEU A 864 -7.44 -14.10 11.66
C LEU A 864 -8.75 -14.47 12.33
N ILE A 865 -9.89 -14.11 11.72
CA ILE A 865 -11.22 -14.33 12.28
C ILE A 865 -12.08 -15.12 11.30
N ALA A 866 -12.81 -16.11 11.84
CA ALA A 866 -13.82 -16.87 11.12
C ALA A 866 -15.16 -16.79 11.84
N TRP A 867 -16.20 -16.40 11.12
CA TRP A 867 -17.58 -16.39 11.57
C TRP A 867 -18.37 -17.50 10.90
N GLY A 868 -19.34 -18.09 11.61
CA GLY A 868 -20.33 -19.01 11.08
C GLY A 868 -21.68 -18.88 11.79
N ASP A 869 -22.73 -19.49 11.23
CA ASP A 869 -24.07 -19.51 11.81
C ASP A 869 -24.07 -20.21 13.19
N ASP A 870 -23.14 -21.14 13.38
CA ASP A 870 -22.88 -21.83 14.63
C ASP A 870 -21.37 -22.09 14.84
N ARG A 871 -21.01 -22.55 16.03
CA ARG A 871 -19.63 -22.85 16.41
C ARG A 871 -18.96 -23.91 15.50
N PRO A 872 -19.60 -25.06 15.17
CA PRO A 872 -19.05 -26.01 14.21
C PRO A 872 -18.71 -25.39 12.85
N GLN A 873 -19.59 -24.54 12.30
CA GLN A 873 -19.36 -23.87 11.02
C GLN A 873 -18.20 -22.87 11.13
N ALA A 874 -18.10 -22.11 12.22
CA ALA A 874 -16.98 -21.20 12.48
C ALA A 874 -15.64 -21.96 12.56
N ILE A 875 -15.60 -23.11 13.26
CA ILE A 875 -14.41 -23.99 13.33
C ILE A 875 -14.04 -24.50 11.93
N ALA A 876 -15.01 -24.98 11.15
CA ALA A 876 -14.76 -25.49 9.81
C ALA A 876 -14.19 -24.40 8.88
N ARG A 877 -14.74 -23.18 8.96
CA ARG A 877 -14.24 -22.01 8.20
C ARG A 877 -12.84 -21.60 8.65
N MET A 878 -12.57 -21.58 9.96
CA MET A 878 -11.23 -21.28 10.48
C MET A 878 -10.20 -22.31 10.02
N ARG A 879 -10.53 -23.60 10.06
CA ARG A 879 -9.65 -24.68 9.58
C ARG A 879 -9.32 -24.52 8.09
N ARG A 880 -10.30 -24.15 7.26
CA ARG A 880 -10.08 -23.82 5.85
C ARG A 880 -9.14 -22.61 5.72
N ALA A 881 -9.43 -21.52 6.44
CA ALA A 881 -8.64 -20.30 6.37
C ALA A 881 -7.17 -20.54 6.76
N LEU A 882 -6.91 -21.25 7.85
CA LEU A 882 -5.56 -21.64 8.28
C LEU A 882 -4.87 -22.61 7.31
N ALA A 883 -5.61 -23.35 6.48
CA ALA A 883 -5.05 -24.18 5.44
C ALA A 883 -4.61 -23.38 4.20
N GLU A 884 -5.24 -22.23 3.97
CA GLU A 884 -4.94 -21.28 2.89
C GLU A 884 -3.88 -20.24 3.29
N TYR A 885 -3.66 -20.04 4.60
CA TYR A 885 -2.73 -19.04 5.12
C TYR A 885 -1.27 -19.51 5.02
N ASP A 886 -0.52 -18.94 4.08
CA ASP A 886 0.91 -19.21 3.90
C ASP A 886 1.76 -17.97 4.20
N VAL A 887 2.75 -18.14 5.08
CA VAL A 887 3.78 -17.16 5.36
C VAL A 887 5.13 -17.82 5.10
N LEU A 888 5.88 -17.31 4.12
CA LEU A 888 7.21 -17.83 3.79
C LEU A 888 8.29 -16.86 4.30
N GLY A 889 9.43 -17.42 4.74
CA GLY A 889 10.59 -16.65 5.22
C GLY A 889 10.73 -16.60 6.74
N ILE A 890 9.63 -16.77 7.48
CA ILE A 890 9.59 -16.86 8.95
C ILE A 890 8.71 -18.03 9.40
N LYS A 891 8.86 -18.45 10.66
CA LYS A 891 7.95 -19.43 11.28
C LYS A 891 6.75 -18.72 11.92
N THR A 892 5.60 -19.39 11.95
CA THR A 892 4.38 -18.82 12.50
C THR A 892 3.61 -19.80 13.39
N THR A 893 2.62 -19.28 14.12
CA THR A 893 1.69 -20.08 14.93
C THR A 893 0.61 -20.85 14.13
N VAL A 894 0.55 -20.68 12.80
CA VAL A 894 -0.46 -21.35 11.94
C VAL A 894 -0.49 -22.87 12.11
N PRO A 895 0.65 -23.61 12.10
CA PRO A 895 0.66 -25.06 12.33
C PRO A 895 0.04 -25.47 13.66
N PHE A 896 0.31 -24.70 14.73
CA PHE A 896 -0.25 -24.93 16.04
C PHE A 896 -1.78 -24.79 16.03
N PHE A 897 -2.32 -23.73 15.43
CA PHE A 897 -3.78 -23.54 15.37
C PHE A 897 -4.48 -24.61 14.56
N ARG A 898 -3.89 -25.06 13.45
CA ARG A 898 -4.44 -26.17 12.66
C ARG A 898 -4.63 -27.42 13.51
N TRP A 899 -3.64 -27.74 14.35
CA TRP A 899 -3.71 -28.86 15.29
C TRP A 899 -4.71 -28.59 16.44
N MET A 900 -4.70 -27.40 17.02
CA MET A 900 -5.53 -27.04 18.17
C MET A 900 -7.03 -27.17 17.84
N LEU A 901 -7.45 -26.70 16.66
CA LEU A 901 -8.85 -26.76 16.19
C LEU A 901 -9.34 -28.19 15.87
N GLU A 902 -8.47 -29.19 15.92
CA GLU A 902 -8.80 -30.61 15.73
C GLU A 902 -8.96 -31.36 17.06
N GLN A 903 -8.61 -30.73 18.19
CA GLN A 903 -8.65 -31.41 19.48
C GLN A 903 -10.11 -31.67 19.93
N PRO A 904 -10.46 -32.91 20.35
CA PRO A 904 -11.82 -33.24 20.75
C PRO A 904 -12.37 -32.34 21.85
N ASP A 905 -11.54 -31.99 22.84
CA ASP A 905 -11.93 -31.11 23.93
C ASP A 905 -12.17 -29.67 23.46
N PHE A 906 -11.39 -29.16 22.50
CA PHE A 906 -11.66 -27.86 21.90
C PHE A 906 -12.97 -27.85 21.12
N ILE A 907 -13.20 -28.86 20.28
CA ILE A 907 -14.44 -29.03 19.51
C ILE A 907 -15.65 -29.15 20.45
N ALA A 908 -15.51 -29.85 21.56
CA ALA A 908 -16.55 -29.99 22.58
C ALA A 908 -16.69 -28.76 23.50
N GLY A 909 -15.80 -27.78 23.40
CA GLY A 909 -15.79 -26.60 24.27
C GLY A 909 -15.34 -26.91 25.71
N LYS A 910 -14.61 -28.00 25.96
CA LYS A 910 -14.17 -28.49 27.28
C LYS A 910 -12.73 -28.06 27.58
N PHE A 911 -12.55 -26.80 27.95
CA PHE A 911 -11.23 -26.26 28.27
C PHE A 911 -11.34 -25.20 29.37
N HIS A 912 -10.19 -24.93 29.99
CA HIS A 912 -10.01 -23.94 31.05
C HIS A 912 -8.66 -23.24 30.86
N THR A 913 -8.39 -22.22 31.66
CA THR A 913 -7.18 -21.39 31.61
C THR A 913 -5.82 -22.12 31.62
N ALA A 914 -5.74 -23.33 32.19
CA ALA A 914 -4.55 -24.19 32.18
C ALA A 914 -4.51 -25.27 31.05
N TYR A 915 -5.58 -25.41 30.27
CA TYR A 915 -5.76 -26.52 29.33
C TYR A 915 -4.66 -26.57 28.26
N LEU A 916 -4.30 -25.41 27.71
CA LEU A 916 -3.30 -25.34 26.65
C LEU A 916 -1.91 -25.78 27.15
N ASP A 917 -1.50 -25.35 28.35
CA ASP A 917 -0.22 -25.76 28.94
C ASP A 917 -0.19 -27.28 29.25
N ASP A 918 -1.32 -27.86 29.66
CA ASP A 918 -1.45 -29.30 29.93
C ASP A 918 -1.36 -30.14 28.66
N ILE A 919 -2.10 -29.77 27.61
CA ILE A 919 -2.12 -30.52 26.36
C ILE A 919 -0.79 -30.37 25.60
N LEU A 920 -0.14 -29.21 25.64
CA LEU A 920 1.20 -29.03 25.05
C LEU A 920 2.24 -29.89 25.77
N ARG A 921 2.18 -30.00 27.11
CA ARG A 921 3.05 -30.90 27.88
C ARG A 921 2.87 -32.36 27.48
N SER A 922 1.61 -32.78 27.25
CA SER A 922 1.30 -34.15 26.80
C SER A 922 1.89 -34.51 25.43
N ARG A 923 2.17 -33.50 24.59
CA ARG A 923 2.74 -33.66 23.25
C ARG A 923 4.25 -33.97 23.27
N ALA A 924 4.94 -33.77 24.39
CA ALA A 924 6.35 -34.07 24.59
C ALA A 924 7.30 -33.50 23.49
N GLY A 925 6.95 -32.35 22.91
CA GLY A 925 7.75 -31.69 21.87
C GLY A 925 7.62 -32.28 20.46
N ALA A 926 6.62 -33.12 20.17
CA ALA A 926 6.37 -33.60 18.81
C ALA A 926 6.02 -32.41 17.87
N PRO A 927 6.55 -32.36 16.64
CA PRO A 927 6.33 -31.23 15.74
C PRO A 927 4.87 -31.16 15.24
N PHE A 928 4.29 -29.96 15.12
CA PHE A 928 2.93 -29.70 14.63
C PHE A 928 2.78 -29.98 13.13
N THR A 929 3.87 -29.85 12.38
CA THR A 929 3.95 -30.28 10.98
C THR A 929 4.87 -31.46 10.84
N THR A 930 4.33 -32.58 10.36
CA THR A 930 5.12 -33.70 9.84
C THR A 930 5.27 -33.50 8.33
N ALA A 931 6.50 -33.57 7.83
CA ALA A 931 6.71 -33.61 6.39
C ALA A 931 6.20 -34.97 5.88
N ASP A 932 5.22 -34.96 4.99
CA ASP A 932 4.79 -36.15 4.27
C ASP A 932 5.90 -36.54 3.27
N ASP A 933 6.15 -37.83 3.06
CA ASP A 933 7.20 -38.33 2.17
C ASP A 933 7.02 -37.75 0.76
N GLU A 934 5.78 -37.58 0.30
CA GLU A 934 5.45 -36.95 -0.98
C GLU A 934 5.87 -35.47 -1.03
N ARG A 935 5.71 -34.71 0.06
CA ARG A 935 6.13 -33.31 0.12
C ARG A 935 7.65 -33.18 0.20
N VAL A 936 8.31 -34.12 0.86
CA VAL A 936 9.77 -34.22 0.84
C VAL A 936 10.25 -34.54 -0.56
N GLU A 937 9.63 -35.50 -1.26
CA GLU A 937 9.93 -35.80 -2.66
C GLU A 937 9.70 -34.60 -3.58
N VAL A 938 8.56 -33.91 -3.47
CA VAL A 938 8.28 -32.70 -4.26
C VAL A 938 9.29 -31.60 -3.95
N ALA A 939 9.67 -31.40 -2.68
CA ALA A 939 10.69 -30.42 -2.30
C ALA A 939 12.07 -30.81 -2.84
N VAL A 940 12.42 -32.10 -2.83
CA VAL A 940 13.66 -32.63 -3.39
C VAL A 940 13.67 -32.49 -4.91
N ILE A 941 12.56 -32.79 -5.59
CA ILE A 941 12.38 -32.60 -7.04
C ILE A 941 12.47 -31.11 -7.38
N ALA A 942 11.80 -30.23 -6.64
CA ALA A 942 11.86 -28.79 -6.84
C ALA A 942 13.26 -28.24 -6.61
N ALA A 943 13.98 -28.71 -5.58
CA ALA A 943 15.36 -28.35 -5.32
C ALA A 943 16.31 -28.88 -6.41
N ALA A 944 16.08 -30.11 -6.90
CA ALA A 944 16.82 -30.70 -8.01
C ALA A 944 16.57 -29.93 -9.31
N ILE A 945 15.32 -29.58 -9.62
CA ILE A 945 14.96 -28.73 -10.75
C ILE A 945 15.61 -27.36 -10.58
N ALA A 946 15.53 -26.72 -9.42
CA ALA A 946 16.16 -25.42 -9.17
C ALA A 946 17.69 -25.49 -9.33
N GLN A 947 18.32 -26.62 -8.98
CA GLN A 947 19.75 -26.83 -9.16
C GLN A 947 20.14 -27.18 -10.60
N LEU A 948 19.27 -27.87 -11.34
CA LEU A 948 19.45 -28.23 -12.76
C LEU A 948 19.11 -27.07 -13.71
N THR A 949 18.18 -26.20 -13.31
CA THR A 949 17.76 -24.99 -14.03
C THR A 949 18.54 -23.75 -13.59
N ARG A 950 19.27 -23.84 -12.48
CA ARG A 950 20.37 -22.90 -12.18
C ARG A 950 21.33 -22.97 -13.37
N PRO A 951 21.58 -21.84 -14.06
CA PRO A 951 22.60 -21.83 -15.11
C PRO A 951 23.90 -22.34 -14.49
N PRO A 952 24.66 -23.22 -15.16
CA PRO A 952 25.93 -23.68 -14.64
C PRO A 952 26.74 -22.44 -14.30
N HIS A 953 27.32 -22.43 -13.09
CA HIS A 953 28.35 -21.48 -12.74
C HIS A 953 29.40 -21.60 -13.85
N GLN A 954 29.41 -20.68 -14.82
CA GLN A 954 30.47 -20.65 -15.81
C GLN A 954 31.74 -20.40 -14.99
N PRO A 955 32.68 -21.36 -14.93
CA PRO A 955 34.03 -20.98 -14.58
C PRO A 955 34.42 -19.98 -15.67
N TYR A 956 34.78 -18.77 -15.26
CA TYR A 956 35.42 -17.84 -16.18
C TYR A 956 36.53 -18.62 -16.91
N PRO A 957 36.62 -18.55 -18.25
CA PRO A 957 37.77 -19.11 -18.94
C PRO A 957 39.03 -18.49 -18.30
N PRO A 958 40.10 -19.27 -18.06
CA PRO A 958 41.36 -18.68 -17.62
C PRO A 958 41.71 -17.60 -18.63
N ARG A 959 41.94 -16.38 -18.12
CA ARG A 959 42.42 -15.25 -18.91
C ARG A 959 43.55 -15.76 -19.81
N PRO A 960 43.49 -15.55 -21.14
CA PRO A 960 44.69 -15.72 -21.95
C PRO A 960 45.77 -14.81 -21.34
N PRO A 961 47.04 -15.26 -21.28
CA PRO A 961 48.11 -14.42 -20.76
C PRO A 961 48.08 -13.10 -21.52
N GLN A 962 48.06 -12.00 -20.76
CA GLN A 962 48.06 -10.64 -21.29
C GLN A 962 49.19 -10.51 -22.31
N THR A 963 48.86 -10.58 -23.60
CA THR A 963 49.71 -10.03 -24.63
C THR A 963 49.70 -8.52 -24.41
N ALA A 964 50.91 -7.97 -24.36
CA ALA A 964 51.16 -6.58 -24.03
C ALA A 964 50.23 -5.65 -24.82
N SER A 965 49.63 -4.69 -24.10
CA SER A 965 48.82 -3.62 -24.67
C SER A 965 49.48 -3.03 -25.93
N ALA A 966 48.75 -3.01 -27.05
CA ALA A 966 49.18 -2.38 -28.30
C ALA A 966 49.54 -0.90 -28.12
N TRP A 967 48.97 -0.24 -27.09
CA TRP A 967 49.33 1.11 -26.67
C TRP A 967 50.69 1.17 -25.95
N LYS A 968 51.07 0.14 -25.19
CA LYS A 968 52.41 0.02 -24.57
C LYS A 968 53.50 -0.31 -25.59
N ALA A 969 53.19 -1.06 -26.65
CA ALA A 969 54.12 -1.33 -27.75
C ALA A 969 54.34 -0.07 -28.61
N ARG A 970 53.26 0.66 -28.93
CA ARG A 970 53.31 1.91 -29.69
C ARG A 970 54.06 3.03 -28.95
N ALA A 971 53.81 3.19 -27.65
CA ALA A 971 54.53 4.15 -26.80
C ALA A 971 56.04 3.87 -26.69
N ARG A 972 56.47 2.59 -26.73
CA ARG A 972 57.90 2.22 -26.78
C ARG A 972 58.55 2.40 -28.15
N THR A 973 57.76 2.35 -29.22
CA THR A 973 58.27 2.54 -30.60
C THR A 973 58.37 4.04 -30.92
N GLU A 974 57.45 4.84 -30.36
CA GLU A 974 57.45 6.31 -30.47
C GLU A 974 58.45 6.97 -29.50
N SER A 975 58.84 6.32 -28.39
CA SER A 975 59.93 6.80 -27.50
C SER A 975 61.34 6.40 -27.95
N LEU A 976 61.50 5.84 -29.15
CA LEU A 976 62.78 5.42 -29.75
C LEU A 976 63.00 6.02 -31.15
N ARG A 977 62.27 7.08 -31.49
CA ARG A 977 62.58 7.97 -32.62
C ARG A 977 62.59 9.39 -32.09
N ASP A 978 63.79 9.94 -32.00
CA ASP A 978 64.21 11.32 -31.69
C ASP A 978 63.14 12.35 -31.31
#